data_AF-A0A9E4YBF1-F1
#
_entry.id   AF-A0A9E4YBF1-F1
#
_cell.length_a   1.000
_cell.length_b   1.000
_cell.length_c   1.000
_cell.angle_alpha   90.00
_cell.angle_beta   90.00
_cell.angle_gamma   90.00
#
_symmetry.space_group_name_H-M   'P 1'
#
loop_
_entity.id
_entity.type
_entity.pdbx_description
1 polymer ?
#
loop_
_entity_poly.entity_id
_entity_poly.type
_entity_poly.pdbx_seq_one_letter_code
_entity_poly.pdbx_strand_id
1 'polypeptide(L)'
;MKCLILAAGNGGRLAQICDSKPLVRIAGMPLIEHTIATAQQAGVTDFYVITGHAAERVEEFLSELSHRRRVSITPIRNPEWELGNGLSLLAGRRRLDEPFLLLMADHVLDQAILDRLLAQPLGDGEVILAADFGIEENPLVDLDDVTKVLANDQQLVDIGKHLSAYSAFDTGAFLCSPHIFSAVEQSVKDGDRSVSGAIRRLAAKGKAKVIDVQDHRWLDVDTPQDLRNAERLLFQNLSKPADGFISRTINRRISTAIFTPLLLKLSRRMTANLVSLLAFFVSLVASLTFFLGFAVVGGIVIQLASILDGSDGEVARLKKLQSPFGNFFDAVLDRYSDGFILFGMFYYMLTAAAIASLLGPSATTLIVGTSMLALLGTLMVSYTSAKSVADFGYRYGGRWTAAGTGRDLRLFVLTLGGVGTLIHPISVFVAVLFVALLTTGIVLWRVWTSWKYANGRSPLVGTSLKAVIFDFDGTIADTMPFLSDLAAGLITKNYDISGAEARRRYLETTGMDFGSQLEEIFPGHRSNVAVAATMELGKQGRILEHPLFEEVVPVLRFFEERGVRRFVCSSTREATVRQYTKQAGIDDRLDGCFGYKPGFAKGQQIEFILRHYNLRPEEVVFVGDSLMDYEFVRGKGVRFIGLRRLFEEHDFRDRGLFSVKDLTELASVWRRSEGVIHFPKVLPEARNGG
;
A
#
# COMPACT_ATOMS: atom_id res chain seq x y z
N MET A 1 12.22 18.02 9.83
CA MET A 1 12.69 18.93 8.76
C MET A 1 11.75 20.12 8.70
N LYS A 2 12.28 21.33 8.56
CA LYS A 2 11.50 22.57 8.40
C LYS A 2 11.02 22.73 6.95
N CYS A 3 9.88 23.40 6.75
CA CYS A 3 9.42 23.78 5.42
C CYS A 3 9.11 25.28 5.35
N LEU A 4 9.67 25.94 4.34
CA LEU A 4 9.37 27.33 4.00
C LEU A 4 8.37 27.37 2.85
N ILE A 5 7.29 28.13 3.00
CA ILE A 5 6.27 28.33 1.96
C ILE A 5 6.23 29.79 1.57
N LEU A 6 6.37 30.09 0.29
CA LEU A 6 6.23 31.46 -0.23
C LEU A 6 4.76 31.75 -0.56
N ALA A 7 4.14 32.66 0.19
CA ALA A 7 2.71 33.00 0.09
C ALA A 7 2.47 34.52 0.00
N ALA A 8 3.46 35.29 -0.48
CA ALA A 8 3.47 36.74 -0.36
C ALA A 8 2.84 37.51 -1.54
N GLY A 9 2.54 36.83 -2.66
CA GLY A 9 2.06 37.46 -3.90
C GLY A 9 0.56 37.83 -3.89
N ASN A 10 0.20 38.85 -4.68
CA ASN A 10 -1.19 39.33 -4.82
C ASN A 10 -2.07 38.48 -5.75
N GLY A 11 -1.47 37.65 -6.63
CA GLY A 11 -2.20 36.83 -7.61
C GLY A 11 -3.14 37.61 -8.51
N GLY A 12 -2.66 38.69 -9.12
CA GLY A 12 -3.50 39.65 -9.87
C GLY A 12 -4.51 39.03 -10.86
N ARG A 13 -4.17 37.92 -11.54
CA ARG A 13 -5.07 37.22 -12.48
C ARG A 13 -6.24 36.49 -11.79
N LEU A 14 -6.13 36.20 -10.49
CA LEU A 14 -7.16 35.58 -9.65
C LEU A 14 -7.85 36.58 -8.70
N ALA A 15 -7.48 37.86 -8.75
CA ALA A 15 -8.01 38.89 -7.86
C ALA A 15 -9.53 39.07 -7.95
N GLN A 16 -10.14 38.77 -9.11
CA GLN A 16 -11.60 38.78 -9.29
C GLN A 16 -12.32 37.65 -8.55
N ILE A 17 -11.60 36.58 -8.16
CA ILE A 17 -12.15 35.40 -7.48
C ILE A 17 -11.89 35.49 -5.97
N CYS A 18 -10.71 35.96 -5.57
CA CYS A 18 -10.35 36.13 -4.16
C CYS A 18 -9.31 37.23 -4.00
N ASP A 19 -9.44 38.02 -2.94
CA ASP A 19 -8.50 39.11 -2.62
C ASP A 19 -7.07 38.65 -2.30
N SER A 20 -6.83 37.35 -2.12
CA SER A 20 -5.52 36.81 -1.77
C SER A 20 -5.32 35.43 -2.40
N LYS A 21 -4.30 35.29 -3.25
CA LYS A 21 -4.00 34.05 -3.99
C LYS A 21 -3.89 32.81 -3.08
N PRO A 22 -3.13 32.82 -1.97
CA PRO A 22 -3.03 31.66 -1.07
C PRO A 22 -4.38 31.20 -0.50
N LEU A 23 -5.38 32.09 -0.44
CA LEU A 23 -6.72 31.82 0.09
C LEU A 23 -7.75 31.42 -0.97
N VAL A 24 -7.39 31.44 -2.27
CA VAL A 24 -8.21 30.90 -3.37
C VAL A 24 -8.48 29.43 -3.12
N ARG A 25 -9.71 28.98 -3.39
CA ARG A 25 -10.16 27.63 -3.03
C ARG A 25 -10.27 26.71 -4.22
N ILE A 26 -9.76 25.50 -4.04
CA ILE A 26 -9.87 24.38 -4.97
C ILE A 26 -10.53 23.23 -4.22
N ALA A 27 -11.63 22.69 -4.74
CA ALA A 27 -12.41 21.64 -4.07
C ALA A 27 -12.71 21.98 -2.59
N GLY A 28 -13.12 23.23 -2.33
CA GLY A 28 -13.50 23.71 -0.99
C GLY A 28 -12.35 24.01 -0.03
N MET A 29 -11.08 23.84 -0.43
CA MET A 29 -9.89 24.05 0.41
C MET A 29 -8.97 25.14 -0.17
N PRO A 30 -8.43 26.07 0.66
CA PRO A 30 -7.47 27.08 0.20
C PRO A 30 -6.19 26.48 -0.40
N LEU A 31 -5.61 27.14 -1.39
CA LEU A 31 -4.36 26.76 -2.05
C LEU A 31 -3.24 26.47 -1.03
N ILE A 32 -3.02 27.38 -0.09
CA ILE A 32 -1.98 27.20 0.94
C ILE A 32 -2.26 26.00 1.87
N GLU A 33 -3.54 25.69 2.10
CA GLU A 33 -3.90 24.51 2.88
C GLU A 33 -3.61 23.22 2.11
N HIS A 34 -3.80 23.20 0.78
CA HIS A 34 -3.39 22.07 -0.06
C HIS A 34 -1.88 21.83 0.05
N THR A 35 -1.05 22.88 -0.08
CA THR A 35 0.41 22.79 0.03
C THR A 35 0.85 22.24 1.40
N ILE A 36 0.32 22.81 2.49
CA ILE A 36 0.63 22.36 3.86
C ILE A 36 0.16 20.92 4.08
N ALA A 37 -1.04 20.57 3.61
CA ALA A 37 -1.57 19.22 3.76
C ALA A 37 -0.76 18.18 2.97
N THR A 38 -0.27 18.50 1.76
CA THR A 38 0.64 17.63 1.00
C THR A 38 1.96 17.43 1.74
N ALA A 39 2.59 18.51 2.20
CA ALA A 39 3.83 18.43 2.95
C ALA A 39 3.67 17.66 4.28
N GLN A 40 2.53 17.84 4.96
CA GLN A 40 2.21 17.09 6.17
C GLN A 40 2.11 15.58 5.91
N GLN A 41 1.50 15.17 4.79
CA GLN A 41 1.44 13.75 4.41
C GLN A 41 2.84 13.16 4.13
N ALA A 42 3.76 13.97 3.60
CA ALA A 42 5.17 13.62 3.41
C ALA A 42 6.01 13.68 4.71
N GLY A 43 5.38 13.92 5.86
CA GLY A 43 6.02 13.88 7.18
C GLY A 43 6.54 15.23 7.72
N VAL A 44 6.25 16.34 7.04
CA VAL A 44 6.66 17.69 7.50
C VAL A 44 5.65 18.24 8.51
N THR A 45 6.13 18.74 9.66
CA THR A 45 5.26 19.26 10.73
C THR A 45 5.61 20.65 11.24
N ASP A 46 6.73 21.25 10.78
CA ASP A 46 7.17 22.59 11.15
C ASP A 46 7.26 23.50 9.92
N PHE A 47 6.33 24.46 9.82
CA PHE A 47 6.12 25.32 8.67
C PHE A 47 6.46 26.77 8.99
N TYR A 48 7.17 27.41 8.07
CA TYR A 48 7.46 28.85 8.05
C TYR A 48 6.80 29.41 6.81
N VAL A 49 5.88 30.35 6.96
CA VAL A 49 5.09 30.86 5.82
C VAL A 49 5.39 32.33 5.63
N ILE A 50 5.94 32.68 4.47
CA ILE A 50 6.20 34.08 4.13
C ILE A 50 4.90 34.73 3.66
N THR A 51 4.38 35.69 4.43
CA THR A 51 3.17 36.44 4.14
C THR A 51 3.49 37.84 3.60
N GLY A 52 2.59 38.41 2.80
CA GLY A 52 2.78 39.72 2.17
C GLY A 52 1.45 40.38 1.88
N HIS A 53 0.95 40.26 0.65
CA HIS A 53 -0.38 40.75 0.31
C HIS A 53 -1.48 40.12 1.19
N ALA A 54 -2.36 40.96 1.75
CA ALA A 54 -3.41 40.56 2.69
C ALA A 54 -2.90 39.72 3.91
N ALA A 55 -1.68 40.01 4.38
CA ALA A 55 -1.00 39.23 5.42
C ALA A 55 -1.87 38.92 6.64
N GLU A 56 -2.62 39.89 7.18
CA GLU A 56 -3.45 39.69 8.38
C GLU A 56 -4.47 38.56 8.20
N ARG A 57 -5.17 38.51 7.07
CA ARG A 57 -6.14 37.46 6.75
C ARG A 57 -5.48 36.10 6.55
N VAL A 58 -4.31 36.09 5.90
CA VAL A 58 -3.53 34.86 5.69
C VAL A 58 -3.04 34.32 7.04
N GLU A 59 -2.51 35.18 7.91
CA GLU A 59 -1.99 34.84 9.23
C GLU A 59 -3.10 34.33 10.17
N GLU A 60 -4.28 34.97 10.17
CA GLU A 60 -5.45 34.50 10.91
C GLU A 60 -5.85 33.08 10.45
N PHE A 61 -5.91 32.86 9.13
CA PHE A 61 -6.19 31.54 8.57
C PHE A 61 -5.15 30.49 8.97
N LEU A 62 -3.86 30.84 8.91
CA LEU A 62 -2.76 29.95 9.29
C LEU A 62 -2.80 29.58 10.77
N SER A 63 -3.20 30.51 11.64
CA SER A 63 -3.40 30.24 13.07
C SER A 63 -4.51 29.20 13.29
N GLU A 64 -5.69 29.38 12.66
CA GLU A 64 -6.76 28.38 12.71
C GLU A 64 -6.28 27.02 12.17
N LEU A 65 -5.55 27.05 11.05
CA LEU A 65 -5.08 25.84 10.38
C LEU A 65 -4.09 25.04 11.23
N SER A 66 -3.16 25.70 11.92
CA SER A 66 -2.18 25.08 12.82
C SER A 66 -2.87 24.20 13.87
N HIS A 67 -3.92 24.73 14.51
CA HIS A 67 -4.70 23.98 15.50
C HIS A 67 -5.47 22.81 14.88
N ARG A 68 -6.13 23.02 13.73
CA ARG A 68 -6.94 21.98 13.08
C ARG A 68 -6.10 20.81 12.56
N ARG A 69 -4.91 21.09 12.04
CA ARG A 69 -4.00 20.10 11.44
C ARG A 69 -2.98 19.54 12.42
N ARG A 70 -2.86 20.13 13.62
CA ARG A 70 -1.87 19.77 14.65
C ARG A 70 -0.43 19.87 14.11
N VAL A 71 -0.11 20.99 13.46
CA VAL A 71 1.23 21.31 12.93
C VAL A 71 1.69 22.67 13.42
N SER A 72 2.99 22.87 13.53
CA SER A 72 3.59 24.17 13.85
C SER A 72 3.57 25.04 12.58
N ILE A 73 2.99 26.24 12.68
CA ILE A 73 3.01 27.22 11.59
C ILE A 73 3.45 28.57 12.13
N THR A 74 4.58 29.04 11.63
CA THR A 74 5.16 30.34 11.96
C THR A 74 5.04 31.28 10.76
N PRO A 75 4.09 32.24 10.76
CA PRO A 75 4.06 33.26 9.73
C PRO A 75 5.24 34.23 9.88
N ILE A 76 5.80 34.66 8.75
CA ILE A 76 6.87 35.66 8.66
C ILE A 76 6.43 36.71 7.63
N ARG A 77 6.17 37.92 8.11
CA ARG A 77 5.69 39.00 7.24
C ARG A 77 6.84 39.63 6.46
N ASN A 78 6.70 39.69 5.14
CA ASN A 78 7.57 40.45 4.24
C ASN A 78 6.84 41.74 3.78
N PRO A 79 7.22 42.93 4.28
CA PRO A 79 6.60 44.18 3.84
C PRO A 79 6.95 44.54 2.39
N GLU A 80 8.05 44.02 1.85
CA GLU A 80 8.56 44.31 0.51
C GLU A 80 8.18 43.20 -0.51
N TRP A 81 7.01 42.59 -0.33
CA TRP A 81 6.57 41.44 -1.12
C TRP A 81 6.45 41.71 -2.63
N GLU A 82 6.24 42.96 -3.03
CA GLU A 82 6.14 43.39 -4.44
C GLU A 82 7.50 43.33 -5.17
N LEU A 83 8.60 43.28 -4.44
CA LEU A 83 9.95 43.39 -5.01
C LEU A 83 10.51 42.06 -5.54
N GLY A 84 9.80 40.94 -5.40
CA GLY A 84 10.16 39.63 -5.97
C GLY A 84 10.15 38.47 -4.97
N ASN A 85 9.98 37.24 -5.49
CA ASN A 85 9.91 36.03 -4.65
C ASN A 85 11.26 35.67 -3.98
N GLY A 86 12.39 36.11 -4.53
CA GLY A 86 13.70 35.96 -3.89
C GLY A 86 13.80 36.78 -2.60
N LEU A 87 13.31 38.02 -2.58
CA LEU A 87 13.27 38.82 -1.34
C LEU A 87 12.33 38.21 -0.30
N SER A 88 11.23 37.61 -0.75
CA SER A 88 10.34 36.83 0.13
C SER A 88 11.06 35.63 0.74
N LEU A 89 11.86 34.90 -0.04
CA LEU A 89 12.71 33.83 0.49
C LEU A 89 13.72 34.35 1.53
N LEU A 90 14.37 35.49 1.30
CA LEU A 90 15.32 36.08 2.26
C LEU A 90 14.71 36.44 3.61
N ALA A 91 13.42 36.80 3.67
CA ALA A 91 12.74 37.06 4.93
C ALA A 91 12.79 35.86 5.90
N GLY A 92 12.89 34.64 5.37
CA GLY A 92 13.01 33.40 6.16
C GLY A 92 14.41 33.12 6.75
N ARG A 93 15.46 33.81 6.30
CA ARG A 93 16.87 33.50 6.62
C ARG A 93 17.16 33.32 8.10
N ARG A 94 16.57 34.16 8.96
CA ARG A 94 16.84 34.14 10.42
C ARG A 94 16.27 32.92 11.16
N ARG A 95 15.43 32.11 10.51
CA ARG A 95 14.75 30.96 11.12
C ARG A 95 15.16 29.60 10.54
N LEU A 96 15.95 29.62 9.45
CA LEU A 96 16.30 28.45 8.65
C LEU A 96 17.82 28.33 8.54
N ASP A 97 18.38 27.60 9.49
CA ASP A 97 19.81 27.33 9.70
C ASP A 97 20.21 25.89 9.35
N GLU A 98 19.24 25.05 9.03
CA GLU A 98 19.39 23.65 8.62
C GLU A 98 18.71 23.41 7.26
N PRO A 99 18.97 22.27 6.58
CA PRO A 99 18.25 21.91 5.36
C PRO A 99 16.73 21.95 5.52
N PHE A 100 16.05 22.52 4.52
CA PHE A 100 14.61 22.74 4.56
C PHE A 100 13.96 22.52 3.20
N LEU A 101 12.67 22.18 3.22
CA LEU A 101 11.84 22.09 2.03
C LEU A 101 11.30 23.50 1.68
N LEU A 102 11.50 23.96 0.45
CA LEU A 102 10.93 25.21 -0.07
C LEU A 102 9.79 24.88 -1.03
N LEU A 103 8.61 25.44 -0.78
CA LEU A 103 7.41 25.27 -1.62
C LEU A 103 6.78 26.61 -1.99
N MET A 104 6.06 26.62 -3.11
CA MET A 104 5.20 27.73 -3.49
C MET A 104 3.75 27.48 -3.02
N ALA A 105 3.08 28.51 -2.50
CA ALA A 105 1.72 28.38 -1.96
C ALA A 105 0.63 28.19 -3.02
N ASP A 106 0.95 28.43 -4.29
CA ASP A 106 0.05 28.38 -5.45
C ASP A 106 0.20 27.12 -6.30
N HIS A 107 1.08 26.20 -5.89
CA HIS A 107 1.28 24.93 -6.58
C HIS A 107 0.52 23.81 -5.87
N VAL A 108 -0.25 23.04 -6.64
CA VAL A 108 -0.89 21.80 -6.21
C VAL A 108 0.01 20.64 -6.60
N LEU A 109 0.45 19.87 -5.61
CA LEU A 109 1.46 18.81 -5.78
C LEU A 109 0.92 17.47 -5.27
N ASP A 110 1.23 16.39 -5.98
CA ASP A 110 1.13 15.03 -5.47
C ASP A 110 2.13 14.80 -4.33
N GLN A 111 1.74 14.01 -3.33
CA GLN A 111 2.61 13.68 -2.19
C GLN A 111 3.91 13.00 -2.63
N ALA A 112 3.85 12.15 -3.66
CA ALA A 112 4.99 11.37 -4.13
C ALA A 112 6.16 12.24 -4.63
N ILE A 113 5.87 13.46 -5.12
CA ILE A 113 6.90 14.44 -5.50
C ILE A 113 7.73 14.81 -4.27
N LEU A 114 7.06 15.12 -3.16
CA LEU A 114 7.74 15.49 -1.91
C LEU A 114 8.45 14.30 -1.29
N ASP A 115 7.85 13.10 -1.31
CA ASP A 115 8.50 11.88 -0.81
C ASP A 115 9.81 11.60 -1.58
N ARG A 116 9.79 11.72 -2.91
CA ARG A 116 10.97 11.52 -3.78
C ARG A 116 12.04 12.57 -3.53
N LEU A 117 11.63 13.82 -3.29
CA LEU A 117 12.51 14.94 -3.00
C LEU A 117 13.18 14.82 -1.62
N LEU A 118 12.40 14.49 -0.58
CA LEU A 118 12.88 14.33 0.79
C LEU A 118 13.79 13.09 0.98
N ALA A 119 13.71 12.11 0.08
CA ALA A 119 14.57 10.94 0.09
C ALA A 119 15.99 11.22 -0.48
N GLN A 120 16.22 12.36 -1.12
CA GLN A 120 17.50 12.67 -1.73
C GLN A 120 18.56 13.10 -0.70
N PRO A 121 19.82 12.66 -0.84
CA PRO A 121 20.91 13.23 -0.07
C PRO A 121 21.20 14.66 -0.54
N LEU A 122 21.18 15.61 0.38
CA LEU A 122 21.53 17.00 0.12
C LEU A 122 22.98 17.26 0.54
N GLY A 123 23.85 17.60 -0.41
CA GLY A 123 25.22 17.99 -0.13
C GLY A 123 25.32 19.42 0.42
N ASP A 124 26.49 19.74 0.97
CA ASP A 124 26.74 21.08 1.51
C ASP A 124 26.66 22.17 0.42
N GLY A 125 25.89 23.20 0.71
CA GLY A 125 25.61 24.30 -0.21
C GLY A 125 24.75 23.97 -1.43
N GLU A 126 24.14 22.78 -1.48
CA GLU A 126 23.34 22.34 -2.62
C GLU A 126 21.87 22.75 -2.52
N VAL A 127 21.20 22.73 -3.68
CA VAL A 127 19.75 22.74 -3.84
C VAL A 127 19.35 21.65 -4.83
N ILE A 128 18.24 20.98 -4.56
CA ILE A 128 17.63 19.99 -5.45
C ILE A 128 16.22 20.48 -5.83
N LEU A 129 15.93 20.56 -7.12
CA LEU A 129 14.61 20.89 -7.67
C LEU A 129 13.90 19.59 -8.08
N ALA A 130 12.61 19.45 -7.73
CA ALA A 130 11.75 18.49 -8.40
C ALA A 130 11.33 19.05 -9.77
N ALA A 131 11.74 18.40 -10.85
CA ALA A 131 11.52 18.85 -12.22
C ALA A 131 10.73 17.81 -13.03
N ASP A 132 9.79 18.29 -13.84
CA ASP A 132 8.97 17.46 -14.71
C ASP A 132 9.60 17.39 -16.11
N PHE A 133 10.15 16.23 -16.47
CA PHE A 133 10.74 15.98 -17.79
C PHE A 133 9.71 15.58 -18.86
N GLY A 134 8.43 15.42 -18.49
CA GLY A 134 7.30 15.11 -19.38
C GLY A 134 6.83 16.29 -20.23
N ILE A 135 7.76 17.01 -20.87
CA ILE A 135 7.49 18.29 -21.55
C ILE A 135 6.53 18.19 -22.75
N GLU A 136 6.35 17.00 -23.32
CA GLU A 136 5.40 16.75 -24.43
C GLU A 136 4.05 16.21 -23.94
N GLU A 137 3.98 15.69 -22.71
CA GLU A 137 2.85 14.90 -22.22
C GLU A 137 1.97 15.65 -21.20
N ASN A 138 2.35 16.87 -20.79
CA ASN A 138 1.64 17.64 -19.78
C ASN A 138 0.77 18.77 -20.39
N PRO A 139 -0.50 18.52 -20.77
CA PRO A 139 -1.38 19.51 -21.40
C PRO A 139 -1.91 20.57 -20.42
N LEU A 140 -1.52 20.50 -19.14
CA LEU A 140 -1.99 21.39 -18.09
C LEU A 140 -1.06 22.59 -17.88
N VAL A 141 0.10 22.59 -18.54
CA VAL A 141 1.13 23.63 -18.42
C VAL A 141 0.94 24.69 -19.49
N ASP A 142 0.95 25.96 -19.08
CA ASP A 142 1.03 27.10 -20.00
C ASP A 142 2.51 27.38 -20.35
N LEU A 143 2.90 27.09 -21.59
CA LEU A 143 4.28 27.27 -22.08
C LEU A 143 4.78 28.71 -22.02
N ASP A 144 3.87 29.69 -22.01
CA ASP A 144 4.22 31.11 -21.95
C ASP A 144 4.52 31.58 -20.53
N ASP A 145 4.02 30.89 -19.51
CA ASP A 145 4.15 31.31 -18.11
C ASP A 145 4.97 30.35 -17.22
N VAL A 146 5.12 29.09 -17.63
CA VAL A 146 5.87 28.07 -16.89
C VAL A 146 7.36 28.42 -16.79
N THR A 147 7.94 28.11 -15.63
CA THR A 147 9.39 28.22 -15.45
C THR A 147 10.07 27.00 -16.04
N LYS A 148 10.83 27.22 -17.12
CA LYS A 148 11.55 26.18 -17.85
C LYS A 148 12.88 25.87 -17.18
N VAL A 149 13.32 24.63 -17.26
CA VAL A 149 14.57 24.13 -16.68
C VAL A 149 15.38 23.44 -17.78
N LEU A 150 16.65 23.80 -17.89
CA LEU A 150 17.63 23.05 -18.67
C LEU A 150 18.50 22.24 -17.72
N ALA A 151 18.53 20.93 -17.90
CA ALA A 151 19.32 20.02 -17.08
C ALA A 151 20.12 19.05 -17.95
N ASN A 152 21.33 18.71 -17.48
CA ASN A 152 22.16 17.64 -18.03
C ASN A 152 22.28 16.56 -16.96
N ASP A 153 21.74 15.37 -17.22
CA ASP A 153 21.59 14.30 -16.23
C ASP A 153 20.86 14.81 -14.97
N GLN A 154 21.51 14.78 -13.80
CA GLN A 154 20.97 15.26 -12.53
C GLN A 154 21.40 16.70 -12.19
N GLN A 155 22.14 17.38 -13.07
CA GLN A 155 22.65 18.73 -12.82
C GLN A 155 21.76 19.77 -13.50
N LEU A 156 21.32 20.76 -12.73
CA LEU A 156 20.61 21.92 -13.27
C LEU A 156 21.62 22.85 -13.93
N VAL A 157 21.41 23.17 -15.20
CA VAL A 157 22.28 24.04 -16.00
C VAL A 157 21.73 25.47 -15.99
N ASP A 158 20.44 25.62 -16.30
CA ASP A 158 19.78 26.92 -16.35
C ASP A 158 18.29 26.80 -15.98
N ILE A 159 17.68 27.90 -15.53
CA ILE A 159 16.27 27.96 -15.15
C ILE A 159 15.70 29.35 -15.44
N GLY A 160 14.50 29.43 -16.02
CA GLY A 160 13.81 30.69 -16.26
C GLY A 160 12.61 30.57 -17.20
N LYS A 161 11.74 31.59 -17.23
CA LYS A 161 10.53 31.60 -18.08
C LYS A 161 10.83 31.73 -19.58
N HIS A 162 11.91 32.45 -19.91
CA HIS A 162 12.26 32.82 -21.30
C HIS A 162 13.42 31.97 -21.88
N LEU A 163 13.62 30.75 -21.39
CA LEU A 163 14.60 29.85 -21.98
C LEU A 163 14.14 29.35 -23.36
N SER A 164 15.01 29.45 -24.36
CA SER A 164 14.76 28.90 -25.70
C SER A 164 15.04 27.39 -25.80
N ALA A 165 15.94 26.88 -24.97
CA ALA A 165 16.25 25.46 -24.85
C ALA A 165 16.01 25.02 -23.40
N TYR A 166 15.24 23.96 -23.23
CA TYR A 166 14.86 23.41 -21.93
C TYR A 166 14.58 21.91 -22.07
N SER A 167 14.69 21.18 -20.96
CA SER A 167 14.50 19.73 -20.88
C SER A 167 13.43 19.34 -19.86
N ALA A 168 12.99 20.27 -19.01
CA ALA A 168 12.01 20.04 -17.96
C ALA A 168 11.27 21.32 -17.55
N PHE A 169 10.22 21.17 -16.75
CA PHE A 169 9.51 22.25 -16.07
C PHE A 169 9.78 22.26 -14.56
N ASP A 170 9.88 23.45 -13.97
CA ASP A 170 9.96 23.65 -12.52
C ASP A 170 8.59 23.41 -11.87
N THR A 171 8.55 22.52 -10.88
CA THR A 171 7.31 22.18 -10.15
C THR A 171 7.09 23.02 -8.90
N GLY A 172 7.96 23.98 -8.60
CA GLY A 172 7.86 24.85 -7.43
C GLY A 172 8.25 24.19 -6.10
N ALA A 173 8.86 23.00 -6.14
CA ALA A 173 9.30 22.25 -4.95
C ALA A 173 10.81 22.01 -4.93
N PHE A 174 11.47 22.50 -3.89
CA PHE A 174 12.93 22.43 -3.75
C PHE A 174 13.35 21.90 -2.38
N LEU A 175 14.41 21.09 -2.33
CA LEU A 175 15.14 20.77 -1.11
C LEU A 175 16.38 21.67 -1.05
N CYS A 176 16.44 22.53 -0.04
CA CYS A 176 17.43 23.61 0.02
C CYS A 176 18.35 23.48 1.23
N SER A 177 19.63 23.79 1.04
CA SER A 177 20.53 24.13 2.13
C SER A 177 20.43 25.63 2.46
N PRO A 178 20.80 26.08 3.67
CA PRO A 178 20.80 27.50 4.04
C PRO A 178 21.64 28.40 3.12
N HIS A 179 22.57 27.84 2.34
CA HIS A 179 23.37 28.59 1.38
C HIS A 179 22.55 29.25 0.26
N ILE A 180 21.31 28.79 0.02
CA ILE A 180 20.40 29.46 -0.91
C ILE A 180 20.20 30.94 -0.54
N PHE A 181 20.18 31.30 0.75
CA PHE A 181 20.01 32.69 1.16
C PHE A 181 21.17 33.58 0.68
N SER A 182 22.41 33.09 0.80
CA SER A 182 23.58 33.81 0.28
C SER A 182 23.54 33.93 -1.25
N ALA A 183 23.03 32.92 -1.96
CA ALA A 183 22.86 32.98 -3.40
C ALA A 183 21.79 33.99 -3.82
N VAL A 184 20.67 34.08 -3.09
CA VAL A 184 19.62 35.06 -3.32
C VAL A 184 20.11 36.48 -3.04
N GLU A 185 20.83 36.72 -1.93
CA GLU A 185 21.42 38.03 -1.63
C GLU A 185 22.32 38.53 -2.76
N GLN A 186 23.15 37.64 -3.31
CA GLN A 186 24.00 38.00 -4.42
C GLN A 186 23.20 38.22 -5.71
N SER A 187 22.21 37.37 -6.00
CA SER A 187 21.32 37.54 -7.15
C SER A 187 20.61 38.89 -7.14
N VAL A 188 20.10 39.30 -5.98
CA VAL A 188 19.44 40.59 -5.77
C VAL A 188 20.39 41.76 -6.05
N LYS A 189 21.65 41.67 -5.61
CA LYS A 189 22.69 42.68 -5.91
C LYS A 189 23.00 42.74 -7.40
N ASP A 190 22.97 41.59 -8.07
CA ASP A 190 23.20 41.44 -9.50
C ASP A 190 21.96 41.87 -10.34
N GLY A 191 20.88 42.33 -9.69
CA GLY A 191 19.68 42.89 -10.32
C GLY A 191 18.50 41.93 -10.48
N ASP A 192 18.68 40.65 -10.14
CA ASP A 192 17.67 39.61 -10.26
C ASP A 192 17.11 39.20 -8.89
N ARG A 193 15.88 39.61 -8.62
CA ARG A 193 15.18 39.41 -7.34
C ARG A 193 14.34 38.13 -7.31
N SER A 194 14.53 37.23 -8.27
CA SER A 194 13.81 35.95 -8.34
C SER A 194 14.53 34.81 -7.61
N VAL A 195 13.77 33.80 -7.18
CA VAL A 195 14.33 32.52 -6.73
C VAL A 195 15.12 31.85 -7.87
N SER A 196 14.60 31.87 -9.10
CA SER A 196 15.29 31.34 -10.29
C SER A 196 16.66 31.97 -10.49
N GLY A 197 16.82 33.28 -10.24
CA GLY A 197 18.11 33.96 -10.24
C GLY A 197 19.12 33.32 -9.29
N ALA A 198 18.71 33.08 -8.04
CA ALA A 198 19.54 32.41 -7.06
C ALA A 198 19.90 30.97 -7.47
N ILE A 199 18.95 30.23 -8.04
CA ILE A 199 19.17 28.87 -8.54
C ILE A 199 20.18 28.88 -9.69
N ARG A 200 20.08 29.81 -10.66
CA ARG A 200 21.10 29.98 -11.71
C ARG A 200 22.49 30.23 -11.14
N ARG A 201 22.59 31.01 -10.05
CA ARG A 201 23.89 31.23 -9.39
C ARG A 201 24.47 29.96 -8.77
N LEU A 202 23.63 29.09 -8.22
CA LEU A 202 24.06 27.80 -7.67
C LEU A 202 24.39 26.81 -8.80
N ALA A 203 23.61 26.80 -9.88
CA ALA A 203 23.87 26.01 -11.09
C ALA A 203 25.25 26.31 -11.68
N ALA A 204 25.59 27.60 -11.83
CA ALA A 204 26.91 28.04 -12.31
C ALA A 204 28.09 27.57 -11.41
N LYS A 205 27.81 27.16 -10.16
CA LYS A 205 28.78 26.61 -9.21
C LYS A 205 28.72 25.08 -9.10
N GLY A 206 27.89 24.40 -9.90
CA GLY A 206 27.66 22.95 -9.80
C GLY A 206 26.94 22.54 -8.51
N LYS A 207 26.12 23.44 -7.93
CA LYS A 207 25.42 23.26 -6.65
C LYS A 207 23.90 23.16 -6.79
N ALA A 208 23.37 23.12 -8.01
CA ALA A 208 21.94 22.93 -8.27
C ALA A 208 21.72 21.61 -9.01
N LYS A 209 20.87 20.76 -8.44
CA LYS A 209 20.52 19.45 -9.00
C LYS A 209 19.03 19.38 -9.31
N VAL A 210 18.65 18.41 -10.11
CA VAL A 210 17.25 18.06 -10.40
C VAL A 210 16.96 16.61 -10.06
N ILE A 211 15.71 16.33 -9.69
CA ILE A 211 15.14 14.99 -9.73
C ILE A 211 13.95 14.96 -10.66
N ASP A 212 13.84 13.87 -11.41
CA ASP A 212 12.71 13.65 -12.30
C ASP A 212 11.46 13.22 -11.51
N VAL A 213 10.34 13.89 -11.79
CA VAL A 213 9.01 13.60 -11.24
C VAL A 213 7.92 13.50 -12.31
N GLN A 214 8.27 13.24 -13.57
CA GLN A 214 7.32 13.15 -14.70
C GLN A 214 6.13 12.18 -14.46
N ASP A 215 6.31 11.15 -13.63
CA ASP A 215 5.26 10.18 -13.29
C ASP A 215 4.22 10.71 -12.26
N HIS A 216 4.35 11.96 -11.82
CA HIS A 216 3.56 12.53 -10.74
C HIS A 216 2.92 13.86 -11.14
N ARG A 217 1.74 14.14 -10.58
CA ARG A 217 0.95 15.29 -10.98
C ARG A 217 1.32 16.54 -10.19
N TRP A 218 1.43 17.64 -10.90
CA TRP A 218 1.57 18.98 -10.34
C TRP A 218 0.87 19.99 -11.23
N LEU A 219 0.51 21.15 -10.67
CA LEU A 219 -0.05 22.28 -11.40
C LEU A 219 0.17 23.58 -10.62
N ASP A 220 0.60 24.64 -11.30
CA ASP A 220 0.59 26.01 -10.82
C ASP A 220 -0.78 26.66 -11.10
N VAL A 221 -1.35 27.34 -10.09
CA VAL A 221 -2.70 27.89 -10.19
C VAL A 221 -2.65 29.41 -10.27
N ASP A 222 -2.65 29.92 -11.51
CA ASP A 222 -2.44 31.34 -11.80
C ASP A 222 -3.65 32.01 -12.43
N THR A 223 -4.50 31.26 -13.13
CA THR A 223 -5.68 31.75 -13.83
C THR A 223 -6.97 31.04 -13.39
N PRO A 224 -8.15 31.61 -13.68
CA PRO A 224 -9.42 30.91 -13.49
C PRO A 224 -9.51 29.58 -14.27
N GLN A 225 -8.76 29.44 -15.36
CA GLN A 225 -8.70 28.19 -16.11
C GLN A 225 -7.89 27.13 -15.35
N ASP A 226 -6.74 27.52 -14.79
CA ASP A 226 -5.90 26.62 -13.98
C ASP A 226 -6.64 26.16 -12.73
N LEU A 227 -7.43 27.05 -12.13
CA LEU A 227 -8.29 26.70 -11.00
C LEU A 227 -9.27 25.57 -11.35
N ARG A 228 -9.90 25.62 -12.54
CA ARG A 228 -10.80 24.57 -13.03
C ARG A 228 -10.04 23.29 -13.37
N ASN A 229 -8.85 23.42 -13.95
CA ASN A 229 -7.97 22.30 -14.27
C ASN A 229 -7.52 21.57 -13.01
N ALA A 230 -7.08 22.32 -11.98
CA ALA A 230 -6.70 21.81 -10.66
C ALA A 230 -7.86 21.09 -9.98
N GLU A 231 -9.06 21.69 -9.99
CA GLU A 231 -10.25 21.04 -9.45
C GLU A 231 -10.53 19.72 -10.17
N ARG A 232 -10.56 19.72 -11.51
CA ARG A 232 -10.76 18.49 -12.29
C ARG A 232 -9.74 17.42 -11.96
N LEU A 233 -8.46 17.79 -11.82
CA LEU A 233 -7.37 16.88 -11.48
C LEU A 233 -7.59 16.22 -10.11
N LEU A 234 -7.98 17.00 -9.10
CA LEU A 234 -8.27 16.50 -7.75
C LEU A 234 -9.46 15.53 -7.72
N PHE A 235 -10.47 15.72 -8.58
CA PHE A 235 -11.66 14.86 -8.64
C PHE A 235 -11.46 13.56 -9.43
N GLN A 236 -10.51 13.48 -10.38
CA GLN A 236 -10.32 12.33 -11.27
C GLN A 236 -9.97 11.02 -10.54
N ASN A 237 -9.29 11.07 -9.39
CA ASN A 237 -8.77 9.90 -8.68
C ASN A 237 -9.48 9.59 -7.36
N LEU A 238 -10.74 10.02 -7.20
CA LEU A 238 -11.48 9.81 -5.96
C LEU A 238 -12.11 8.42 -5.82
N SER A 239 -12.21 7.62 -6.88
CA SER A 239 -12.76 6.25 -6.83
C SER A 239 -11.77 5.24 -6.25
N LYS A 240 -12.27 4.25 -5.48
CA LYS A 240 -11.44 3.18 -4.90
C LYS A 240 -11.53 1.89 -5.73
N PRO A 241 -10.46 1.10 -5.85
CA PRO A 241 -10.53 -0.26 -6.42
C PRO A 241 -11.51 -1.18 -5.68
N ALA A 242 -11.71 -0.94 -4.38
CA ALA A 242 -12.63 -1.68 -3.51
C ALA A 242 -14.11 -1.26 -3.66
N ASP A 243 -14.42 -0.22 -4.45
CA ASP A 243 -15.79 0.22 -4.68
C ASP A 243 -16.61 -0.93 -5.31
N GLY A 244 -17.83 -1.10 -4.80
CA GLY A 244 -18.77 -2.06 -5.34
C GLY A 244 -19.20 -1.73 -6.77
N PHE A 245 -19.94 -2.66 -7.38
CA PHE A 245 -20.34 -2.54 -8.78
C PHE A 245 -21.22 -1.32 -9.05
N ILE A 246 -22.21 -1.07 -8.19
CA ILE A 246 -23.13 0.07 -8.31
C ILE A 246 -22.39 1.36 -8.01
N SER A 247 -21.51 1.36 -7.00
CA SER A 247 -20.72 2.54 -6.69
C SER A 247 -19.85 2.97 -7.87
N ARG A 248 -19.15 2.03 -8.52
CA ARG A 248 -18.28 2.35 -9.68
C ARG A 248 -19.04 2.82 -10.91
N THR A 249 -20.20 2.23 -11.17
CA THR A 249 -20.94 2.48 -12.42
C THR A 249 -21.89 3.68 -12.31
N ILE A 250 -22.51 3.88 -11.15
CA ILE A 250 -23.54 4.89 -10.92
C ILE A 250 -23.08 5.89 -9.85
N ASN A 251 -22.89 5.45 -8.60
CA ASN A 251 -22.82 6.40 -7.48
C ASN A 251 -21.65 7.37 -7.62
N ARG A 252 -20.45 6.89 -7.97
CA ARG A 252 -19.25 7.73 -8.10
C ARG A 252 -19.38 8.81 -9.16
N ARG A 253 -20.10 8.54 -10.26
CA ARG A 253 -20.34 9.55 -11.31
C ARG A 253 -21.20 10.69 -10.81
N ILE A 254 -22.15 10.39 -9.91
CA ILE A 254 -23.08 11.38 -9.36
C ILE A 254 -22.47 12.08 -8.14
N SER A 255 -21.83 11.34 -7.23
CA SER A 255 -21.23 11.90 -6.02
C SER A 255 -20.11 12.89 -6.37
N THR A 256 -19.16 12.48 -7.21
CA THR A 256 -18.02 13.33 -7.58
C THR A 256 -18.41 14.53 -8.45
N ALA A 257 -19.42 14.38 -9.31
CA ALA A 257 -19.86 15.46 -10.21
C ALA A 257 -20.81 16.46 -9.55
N ILE A 258 -21.64 16.03 -8.59
CA ILE A 258 -22.74 16.83 -8.04
C ILE A 258 -22.62 16.98 -6.52
N PHE A 259 -22.72 15.89 -5.76
CA PHE A 259 -22.89 15.96 -4.31
C PHE A 259 -21.65 16.47 -3.59
N THR A 260 -20.47 15.92 -3.88
CA THR A 260 -19.22 16.34 -3.24
C THR A 260 -18.90 17.82 -3.52
N PRO A 261 -18.94 18.32 -4.78
CA PRO A 261 -18.80 19.74 -5.06
C PRO A 261 -19.85 20.60 -4.34
N LEU A 262 -21.11 20.17 -4.29
CA LEU A 262 -22.19 20.89 -3.62
C LEU A 262 -21.96 20.99 -2.11
N LEU A 263 -21.59 19.89 -1.45
CA LEU A 263 -21.30 19.84 -0.01
C LEU A 263 -20.12 20.76 0.36
N LEU A 264 -19.09 20.79 -0.49
CA LEU A 264 -17.92 21.64 -0.31
C LEU A 264 -18.24 23.13 -0.51
N LYS A 265 -19.21 23.46 -1.37
CA LYS A 265 -19.73 24.82 -1.54
C LYS A 265 -20.64 25.25 -0.38
N LEU A 266 -21.43 24.32 0.18
CA LEU A 266 -22.39 24.62 1.24
C LEU A 266 -21.72 25.03 2.56
N SER A 267 -20.61 24.39 2.93
CA SER A 267 -19.88 24.75 4.15
C SER A 267 -18.38 24.57 4.03
N ARG A 268 -17.64 25.63 4.39
CA ARG A 268 -16.17 25.60 4.51
C ARG A 268 -15.69 24.53 5.50
N ARG A 269 -16.48 24.28 6.55
CA ARG A 269 -16.19 23.34 7.64
C ARG A 269 -16.73 21.94 7.38
N MET A 270 -17.19 21.63 6.17
CA MET A 270 -17.67 20.29 5.83
C MET A 270 -16.58 19.25 6.09
N THR A 271 -16.83 18.33 7.01
CA THR A 271 -15.94 17.21 7.35
C THR A 271 -16.53 15.90 6.85
N ALA A 272 -15.70 14.87 6.65
CA ALA A 272 -16.16 13.54 6.28
C ALA A 272 -17.22 13.01 7.27
N ASN A 273 -16.96 13.11 8.58
CA ASN A 273 -17.90 12.66 9.61
C ASN A 273 -19.26 13.37 9.54
N LEU A 274 -19.28 14.67 9.18
CA LEU A 274 -20.55 15.38 8.98
C LEU A 274 -21.30 14.85 7.75
N VAL A 275 -20.59 14.52 6.67
CA VAL A 275 -21.19 13.89 5.49
C VAL A 275 -21.74 12.49 5.81
N SER A 276 -21.00 11.66 6.56
CA SER A 276 -21.51 10.36 7.01
C SER A 276 -22.78 10.52 7.87
N LEU A 277 -22.81 11.55 8.74
CA LEU A 277 -24.00 11.87 9.54
C LEU A 277 -25.19 12.32 8.66
N LEU A 278 -24.95 13.14 7.64
CA LEU A 278 -25.99 13.53 6.69
C LEU A 278 -26.53 12.32 5.91
N ALA A 279 -25.66 11.44 5.42
CA ALA A 279 -26.05 10.19 4.75
C ALA A 279 -26.90 9.29 5.65
N PHE A 280 -26.54 9.19 6.93
CA PHE A 280 -27.34 8.52 7.95
C PHE A 280 -28.74 9.12 8.10
N PHE A 281 -28.86 10.45 8.22
CA PHE A 281 -30.18 11.11 8.30
C PHE A 281 -31.02 10.90 7.04
N VAL A 282 -30.41 10.92 5.84
CA VAL A 282 -31.13 10.60 4.60
C VAL A 282 -31.64 9.15 4.63
N SER A 283 -30.88 8.22 5.20
CA SER A 283 -31.33 6.82 5.41
C SER A 283 -32.51 6.72 6.39
N LEU A 284 -32.53 7.53 7.44
CA LEU A 284 -33.69 7.62 8.36
C LEU A 284 -34.94 8.15 7.64
N VAL A 285 -34.77 9.16 6.78
CA VAL A 285 -35.88 9.67 5.95
C VAL A 285 -36.39 8.57 5.02
N ALA A 286 -35.51 7.79 4.40
CA ALA A 286 -35.92 6.64 3.60
C ALA A 286 -36.75 5.64 4.43
N SER A 287 -36.27 5.25 5.61
CA SER A 287 -37.01 4.37 6.53
C SER A 287 -38.39 4.93 6.87
N LEU A 288 -38.49 6.22 7.22
CA LEU A 288 -39.74 6.89 7.54
C LEU A 288 -40.71 6.90 6.35
N THR A 289 -40.23 7.11 5.13
CA THR A 289 -41.11 7.09 3.94
C THR A 289 -41.71 5.71 3.69
N PHE A 290 -40.98 4.61 3.93
CA PHE A 290 -41.57 3.27 3.92
C PHE A 290 -42.59 3.10 5.04
N PHE A 291 -42.27 3.59 6.25
CA PHE A 291 -43.19 3.55 7.39
C PHE A 291 -44.53 4.25 7.09
N LEU A 292 -44.48 5.36 6.37
CA LEU A 292 -45.66 6.13 5.95
C LEU A 292 -46.37 5.55 4.70
N GLY A 293 -45.90 4.44 4.14
CA GLY A 293 -46.51 3.79 2.97
C GLY A 293 -46.00 4.28 1.61
N PHE A 294 -45.11 5.27 1.56
CA PHE A 294 -44.56 5.84 0.32
C PHE A 294 -43.34 5.05 -0.20
N ALA A 295 -43.52 3.77 -0.52
CA ALA A 295 -42.43 2.86 -0.88
C ALA A 295 -41.59 3.31 -2.09
N VAL A 296 -42.20 3.93 -3.10
CA VAL A 296 -41.46 4.46 -4.27
C VAL A 296 -40.50 5.57 -3.86
N VAL A 297 -40.97 6.52 -3.05
CA VAL A 297 -40.14 7.61 -2.52
C VAL A 297 -39.04 7.04 -1.65
N GLY A 298 -39.38 6.09 -0.76
CA GLY A 298 -38.39 5.42 0.08
C GLY A 298 -37.30 4.73 -0.72
N GLY A 299 -37.65 4.02 -1.80
CA GLY A 299 -36.66 3.44 -2.71
C GLY A 299 -35.71 4.49 -3.27
N ILE A 300 -36.23 5.60 -3.81
CA ILE A 300 -35.40 6.69 -4.36
C ILE A 300 -34.49 7.29 -3.28
N VAL A 301 -35.00 7.51 -2.07
CA VAL A 301 -34.22 8.09 -0.97
C VAL A 301 -33.13 7.12 -0.48
N ILE A 302 -33.34 5.80 -0.52
CA ILE A 302 -32.25 4.81 -0.27
C ILE A 302 -31.10 5.04 -1.26
N GLN A 303 -31.40 5.18 -2.56
CA GLN A 303 -30.36 5.40 -3.56
C GLN A 303 -29.64 6.73 -3.35
N LEU A 304 -30.36 7.79 -2.98
CA LEU A 304 -29.76 9.07 -2.62
C LEU A 304 -28.83 8.94 -1.41
N ALA A 305 -29.25 8.22 -0.36
CA ALA A 305 -28.41 7.93 0.79
C ALA A 305 -27.13 7.19 0.36
N SER A 306 -27.24 6.16 -0.49
CA SER A 306 -26.08 5.40 -1.00
C SER A 306 -25.10 6.23 -1.83
N ILE A 307 -25.58 7.25 -2.55
CA ILE A 307 -24.72 8.19 -3.29
C ILE A 307 -24.03 9.15 -2.32
N LEU A 308 -24.77 9.69 -1.36
CA LEU A 308 -24.26 10.65 -0.37
C LEU A 308 -23.22 10.02 0.56
N ASP A 309 -23.46 8.77 0.96
CA ASP A 309 -22.54 7.91 1.70
C ASP A 309 -21.14 7.92 1.09
N GLY A 310 -21.03 7.69 -0.23
CA GLY A 310 -19.74 7.70 -0.91
C GLY A 310 -19.00 9.05 -0.86
N SER A 311 -19.71 10.16 -0.62
CA SER A 311 -19.14 11.51 -0.64
C SER A 311 -18.27 11.80 0.60
N ASP A 312 -18.45 11.07 1.70
CA ASP A 312 -17.70 11.29 2.94
C ASP A 312 -16.19 11.03 2.76
N GLY A 313 -15.85 9.93 2.10
CA GLY A 313 -14.50 9.51 1.81
C GLY A 313 -13.90 10.34 0.69
N GLU A 314 -14.72 10.81 -0.26
CA GLU A 314 -14.29 11.78 -1.29
C GLU A 314 -13.85 13.08 -0.63
N VAL A 315 -14.65 13.63 0.28
CA VAL A 315 -14.28 14.80 1.09
C VAL A 315 -13.04 14.52 1.94
N ALA A 316 -12.95 13.35 2.58
CA ALA A 316 -11.77 12.97 3.38
C ALA A 316 -10.49 12.93 2.54
N ARG A 317 -10.55 12.40 1.30
CA ARG A 317 -9.42 12.31 0.36
C ARG A 317 -9.03 13.67 -0.16
N LEU A 318 -9.99 14.46 -0.66
CA LEU A 318 -9.76 15.82 -1.16
C LEU A 318 -9.11 16.70 -0.10
N LYS A 319 -9.56 16.58 1.15
CA LYS A 319 -9.03 17.37 2.26
C LYS A 319 -7.79 16.78 2.92
N LYS A 320 -7.37 15.57 2.55
CA LYS A 320 -6.24 14.85 3.19
C LYS A 320 -6.45 14.70 4.71
N LEU A 321 -7.67 14.33 5.09
CA LEU A 321 -8.14 14.20 6.49
C LEU A 321 -8.69 12.79 6.77
N GLN A 322 -8.24 11.76 6.05
CA GLN A 322 -8.63 10.39 6.38
C GLN A 322 -8.13 10.04 7.79
N SER A 323 -8.98 9.41 8.60
CA SER A 323 -8.61 9.02 9.97
C SER A 323 -9.17 7.65 10.34
N PRO A 324 -8.52 6.91 11.26
CA PRO A 324 -9.05 5.66 11.77
C PRO A 324 -10.42 5.81 12.42
N PHE A 325 -10.61 6.88 13.21
CA PHE A 325 -11.90 7.17 13.84
C PHE A 325 -12.99 7.47 12.82
N GLY A 326 -12.72 8.27 11.78
CA GLY A 326 -13.70 8.55 10.73
C GLY A 326 -14.15 7.28 10.01
N ASN A 327 -13.21 6.40 9.65
CA ASN A 327 -13.54 5.10 9.05
C ASN A 327 -14.38 4.20 9.98
N PHE A 328 -14.10 4.24 11.29
CA PHE A 328 -14.90 3.52 12.29
C PHE A 328 -16.31 4.11 12.41
N PHE A 329 -16.40 5.44 12.52
CA PHE A 329 -17.66 6.16 12.69
C PHE A 329 -18.61 5.95 11.51
N ASP A 330 -18.08 6.08 10.29
CA ASP A 330 -18.79 5.76 9.04
C ASP A 330 -19.31 4.32 9.03
N ALA A 331 -18.45 3.34 9.33
CA ALA A 331 -18.84 1.94 9.36
C ALA A 331 -19.94 1.62 10.37
N VAL A 332 -20.00 2.34 11.50
CA VAL A 332 -21.07 2.22 12.52
C VAL A 332 -22.36 2.84 12.01
N LEU A 333 -22.33 4.07 11.49
CA LEU A 333 -23.51 4.76 10.96
C LEU A 333 -24.15 3.99 9.80
N ASP A 334 -23.35 3.36 8.96
CA ASP A 334 -23.84 2.47 7.92
C ASP A 334 -24.68 1.30 8.46
N ARG A 335 -24.28 0.70 9.59
CA ARG A 335 -25.04 -0.44 10.16
C ARG A 335 -26.37 0.01 10.73
N TYR A 336 -26.39 1.18 11.36
CA TYR A 336 -27.64 1.79 11.77
C TYR A 336 -28.51 2.13 10.55
N SER A 337 -27.93 2.73 9.50
CA SER A 337 -28.64 3.06 8.26
C SER A 337 -29.29 1.82 7.63
N ASP A 338 -28.51 0.76 7.42
CA ASP A 338 -28.98 -0.51 6.86
C ASP A 338 -30.11 -1.10 7.73
N GLY A 339 -29.95 -1.06 9.06
CA GLY A 339 -30.94 -1.55 10.02
C GLY A 339 -32.27 -0.78 9.99
N PHE A 340 -32.20 0.56 10.00
CA PHE A 340 -33.40 1.41 9.93
C PHE A 340 -34.12 1.27 8.60
N ILE A 341 -33.40 1.20 7.47
CA ILE A 341 -33.99 0.98 6.15
C ILE A 341 -34.76 -0.35 6.14
N LEU A 342 -34.12 -1.44 6.57
CA LEU A 342 -34.77 -2.75 6.62
C LEU A 342 -35.97 -2.77 7.57
N PHE A 343 -35.90 -2.05 8.70
CA PHE A 343 -37.02 -1.91 9.63
C PHE A 343 -38.21 -1.18 9.01
N GLY A 344 -37.97 -0.08 8.29
CA GLY A 344 -39.02 0.65 7.56
C GLY A 344 -39.68 -0.22 6.50
N MET A 345 -38.89 -0.97 5.72
CA MET A 345 -39.39 -1.92 4.72
C MET A 345 -40.16 -3.09 5.35
N PHE A 346 -39.70 -3.61 6.49
CA PHE A 346 -40.41 -4.62 7.27
C PHE A 346 -41.80 -4.13 7.71
N TYR A 347 -41.87 -2.92 8.27
CA TYR A 347 -43.15 -2.33 8.67
C TYR A 347 -44.09 -2.10 7.47
N TYR A 348 -43.56 -1.60 6.35
CA TYR A 348 -44.31 -1.47 5.11
C TYR A 348 -44.90 -2.81 4.66
N MET A 349 -44.12 -3.89 4.68
CA MET A 349 -44.59 -5.23 4.28
C MET A 349 -45.71 -5.76 5.19
N LEU A 350 -45.63 -5.50 6.50
CA LEU A 350 -46.67 -5.91 7.45
C LEU A 350 -47.99 -5.16 7.28
N THR A 351 -47.92 -3.89 6.89
CA THR A 351 -49.09 -3.00 6.78
C THR A 351 -49.71 -2.99 5.39
N ALA A 352 -48.97 -3.40 4.36
CA ALA A 352 -49.45 -3.49 3.00
C ALA A 352 -50.38 -4.71 2.80
N ALA A 353 -51.70 -4.48 2.83
CA ALA A 353 -52.72 -5.50 2.66
C ALA A 353 -52.54 -6.36 1.39
N ALA A 354 -52.06 -5.76 0.29
CA ALA A 354 -51.77 -6.47 -0.94
C ALA A 354 -50.73 -7.58 -0.75
N ILE A 355 -49.64 -7.31 -0.01
CA ILE A 355 -48.59 -8.29 0.26
C ILE A 355 -49.13 -9.44 1.13
N ALA A 356 -49.91 -9.11 2.16
CA ALA A 356 -50.55 -10.10 3.01
C ALA A 356 -51.48 -11.03 2.21
N SER A 357 -52.28 -10.47 1.28
CA SER A 357 -53.18 -11.26 0.44
C SER A 357 -52.45 -12.23 -0.50
N LEU A 358 -51.28 -11.82 -1.02
CA LEU A 358 -50.48 -12.63 -1.95
C LEU A 358 -49.73 -13.78 -1.26
N LEU A 359 -49.21 -13.53 -0.05
CA LEU A 359 -48.46 -14.53 0.71
C LEU A 359 -49.37 -15.47 1.51
N GLY A 360 -50.66 -15.15 1.61
CA GLY A 360 -51.67 -15.99 2.26
C GLY A 360 -51.52 -16.05 3.78
N PRO A 361 -52.05 -17.10 4.44
CA PRO A 361 -52.11 -17.19 5.91
C PRO A 361 -50.73 -17.13 6.60
N SER A 362 -49.67 -17.49 5.89
CA SER A 362 -48.30 -17.50 6.39
C SER A 362 -47.55 -16.18 6.16
N ALA A 363 -48.21 -15.14 5.64
CA ALA A 363 -47.59 -13.86 5.27
C ALA A 363 -46.74 -13.28 6.41
N THR A 364 -47.31 -13.16 7.61
CA THR A 364 -46.62 -12.60 8.78
C THR A 364 -45.35 -13.38 9.09
N THR A 365 -45.42 -14.71 9.12
CA THR A 365 -44.27 -15.58 9.40
C THR A 365 -43.18 -15.43 8.36
N LEU A 366 -43.54 -15.39 7.07
CA LEU A 366 -42.60 -15.19 5.97
C LEU A 366 -41.93 -13.81 6.03
N ILE A 367 -42.72 -12.75 6.22
CA ILE A 367 -42.21 -11.38 6.32
C ILE A 367 -41.25 -11.24 7.50
N VAL A 368 -41.62 -11.74 8.68
CA VAL A 368 -40.77 -11.70 9.89
C VAL A 368 -39.50 -12.50 9.66
N GLY A 369 -39.60 -13.75 9.23
CA GLY A 369 -38.44 -14.62 9.01
C GLY A 369 -37.47 -14.05 7.98
N THR A 370 -37.98 -13.58 6.84
CA THR A 370 -37.16 -12.96 5.79
C THR A 370 -36.51 -11.66 6.26
N SER A 371 -37.23 -10.80 6.98
CA SER A 371 -36.68 -9.52 7.48
C SER A 371 -35.62 -9.75 8.56
N MET A 372 -35.82 -10.72 9.45
CA MET A 372 -34.82 -11.12 10.45
C MET A 372 -33.56 -11.65 9.79
N LEU A 373 -33.69 -12.53 8.78
CA LEU A 373 -32.54 -13.04 8.04
C LEU A 373 -31.80 -11.93 7.27
N ALA A 374 -32.52 -10.98 6.67
CA ALA A 374 -31.91 -9.83 5.99
C ALA A 374 -31.12 -8.94 6.97
N LEU A 375 -31.69 -8.65 8.14
CA LEU A 375 -31.05 -7.83 9.17
C LEU A 375 -29.81 -8.53 9.74
N LEU A 376 -29.96 -9.79 10.19
CA LEU A 376 -28.86 -10.59 10.73
C LEU A 376 -27.76 -10.79 9.68
N GLY A 377 -28.13 -11.18 8.45
CA GLY A 377 -27.18 -11.37 7.36
C GLY A 377 -26.40 -10.09 7.06
N THR A 378 -27.06 -8.93 6.99
CA THR A 378 -26.40 -7.65 6.72
C THR A 378 -25.40 -7.28 7.83
N LEU A 379 -25.76 -7.46 9.10
CA LEU A 379 -24.85 -7.24 10.23
C LEU A 379 -23.69 -8.24 10.24
N MET A 380 -23.97 -9.51 9.95
CA MET A 380 -22.98 -10.59 9.92
C MET A 380 -21.98 -10.44 8.78
N VAL A 381 -22.35 -9.84 7.65
CA VAL A 381 -21.38 -9.49 6.61
C VAL A 381 -20.37 -8.46 7.15
N SER A 382 -20.78 -7.43 7.88
CA SER A 382 -19.80 -6.50 8.45
C SER A 382 -18.99 -7.14 9.58
N TYR A 383 -19.66 -7.89 10.46
CA TYR A 383 -19.03 -8.54 11.61
C TYR A 383 -17.99 -9.59 11.22
N THR A 384 -18.31 -10.50 10.30
CA THR A 384 -17.37 -11.54 9.82
C THR A 384 -16.12 -10.93 9.20
N SER A 385 -16.24 -9.79 8.52
CA SER A 385 -15.09 -9.08 7.97
C SER A 385 -14.22 -8.40 9.03
N ALA A 386 -14.81 -7.85 10.08
CA ALA A 386 -14.05 -7.28 11.19
C ALA A 386 -13.35 -8.40 11.98
N LYS A 387 -14.06 -9.50 12.23
CA LYS A 387 -13.53 -10.68 12.92
C LYS A 387 -12.41 -11.39 12.16
N SER A 388 -12.47 -11.45 10.82
CA SER A 388 -11.37 -12.07 10.08
C SER A 388 -10.05 -11.32 10.23
N VAL A 389 -10.11 -9.98 10.32
CA VAL A 389 -8.92 -9.16 10.56
C VAL A 389 -8.42 -9.34 11.98
N ALA A 390 -9.31 -9.32 12.96
CA ALA A 390 -8.95 -9.40 14.37
C ALA A 390 -8.42 -10.80 14.77
N ASP A 391 -9.10 -11.86 14.35
CA ASP A 391 -8.82 -13.22 14.84
C ASP A 391 -7.87 -13.99 13.90
N PHE A 392 -7.87 -13.67 12.60
CA PHE A 392 -7.07 -14.39 11.60
C PHE A 392 -6.06 -13.51 10.84
N GLY A 393 -6.02 -12.20 11.10
CA GLY A 393 -5.05 -11.30 10.47
C GLY A 393 -5.29 -11.08 8.97
N TYR A 394 -6.51 -11.30 8.45
CA TYR A 394 -6.77 -11.15 7.01
C TYR A 394 -8.15 -10.56 6.66
N ARG A 395 -8.28 -10.06 5.43
CA ARG A 395 -9.53 -9.59 4.84
C ARG A 395 -9.97 -10.54 3.73
N TYR A 396 -11.27 -10.76 3.59
CA TYR A 396 -11.79 -11.49 2.44
C TYR A 396 -11.53 -10.69 1.15
N GLY A 397 -11.03 -11.35 0.12
CA GLY A 397 -10.92 -10.81 -1.23
C GLY A 397 -12.13 -11.16 -2.09
N GLY A 398 -12.27 -10.52 -3.25
CA GLY A 398 -13.28 -10.84 -4.26
C GLY A 398 -14.46 -9.86 -4.37
N ARG A 399 -15.11 -9.85 -5.54
CA ARG A 399 -16.14 -8.85 -5.93
C ARG A 399 -17.41 -8.87 -5.08
N TRP A 400 -17.71 -9.98 -4.41
CA TRP A 400 -18.95 -10.18 -3.65
C TRP A 400 -18.70 -10.44 -2.16
N THR A 401 -17.44 -10.65 -1.82
CA THR A 401 -17.01 -11.28 -0.58
C THR A 401 -16.11 -10.37 0.23
N ALA A 402 -15.54 -9.31 -0.36
CA ALA A 402 -14.76 -8.30 0.35
C ALA A 402 -15.64 -7.36 1.22
N ALA A 403 -15.01 -6.71 2.20
CA ALA A 403 -15.67 -5.74 3.07
C ALA A 403 -16.08 -4.49 2.28
N GLY A 404 -17.31 -4.00 2.48
CA GLY A 404 -17.84 -2.81 1.78
C GLY A 404 -18.27 -3.08 0.33
N THR A 405 -17.65 -4.05 -0.35
CA THR A 405 -18.05 -4.48 -1.69
C THR A 405 -19.38 -5.23 -1.63
N GLY A 406 -20.40 -4.71 -2.32
CA GLY A 406 -21.74 -5.29 -2.37
C GLY A 406 -22.75 -4.66 -1.41
N ARG A 407 -22.35 -3.74 -0.50
CA ARG A 407 -23.34 -2.92 0.25
C ARG A 407 -24.16 -2.06 -0.69
N ASP A 408 -23.49 -1.41 -1.62
CA ASP A 408 -24.07 -0.64 -2.72
C ASP A 408 -25.06 -1.46 -3.55
N LEU A 409 -24.73 -2.73 -3.86
CA LEU A 409 -25.69 -3.63 -4.52
C LEU A 409 -26.92 -3.87 -3.64
N ARG A 410 -26.74 -4.17 -2.34
CA ARG A 410 -27.88 -4.41 -1.45
C ARG A 410 -28.82 -3.20 -1.41
N LEU A 411 -28.28 -2.00 -1.19
CA LEU A 411 -29.07 -0.77 -1.17
C LEU A 411 -29.75 -0.51 -2.52
N PHE A 412 -29.09 -0.80 -3.64
CA PHE A 412 -29.69 -0.70 -4.96
C PHE A 412 -30.83 -1.72 -5.18
N VAL A 413 -30.68 -2.95 -4.71
CA VAL A 413 -31.76 -3.95 -4.76
C VAL A 413 -32.96 -3.50 -3.91
N LEU A 414 -32.72 -2.95 -2.72
CA LEU A 414 -33.79 -2.41 -1.88
C LEU A 414 -34.46 -1.18 -2.53
N THR A 415 -33.69 -0.34 -3.22
CA THR A 415 -34.20 0.75 -4.06
C THR A 415 -35.15 0.22 -5.12
N LEU A 416 -34.73 -0.80 -5.88
CA LEU A 416 -35.56 -1.45 -6.91
C LEU A 416 -36.81 -2.10 -6.30
N GLY A 417 -36.71 -2.64 -5.08
CA GLY A 417 -37.84 -3.16 -4.33
C GLY A 417 -38.89 -2.08 -4.05
N GLY A 418 -38.45 -0.90 -3.58
CA GLY A 418 -39.33 0.25 -3.34
C GLY A 418 -39.96 0.81 -4.61
N VAL A 419 -39.15 1.08 -5.64
CA VAL A 419 -39.64 1.61 -6.94
C VAL A 419 -40.53 0.60 -7.67
N GLY A 420 -40.23 -0.69 -7.56
CA GLY A 420 -41.00 -1.78 -8.16
C GLY A 420 -42.44 -1.88 -7.66
N THR A 421 -42.81 -1.17 -6.58
CA THR A 421 -44.20 -1.09 -6.11
C THR A 421 -45.12 -0.38 -7.11
N LEU A 422 -44.56 0.39 -8.07
CA LEU A 422 -45.28 0.91 -9.23
C LEU A 422 -45.83 -0.20 -10.14
N ILE A 423 -45.13 -1.35 -10.18
CA ILE A 423 -45.53 -2.52 -10.96
C ILE A 423 -46.34 -3.47 -10.08
N HIS A 424 -45.79 -3.81 -8.90
CA HIS A 424 -46.43 -4.76 -8.01
C HIS A 424 -45.94 -4.64 -6.55
N PRO A 425 -46.83 -4.59 -5.54
CA PRO A 425 -46.44 -4.41 -4.12
C PRO A 425 -45.48 -5.47 -3.57
N ILE A 426 -45.51 -6.70 -4.11
CA ILE A 426 -44.63 -7.80 -3.66
C ILE A 426 -43.14 -7.51 -3.89
N SER A 427 -42.79 -6.52 -4.72
CA SER A 427 -41.40 -6.18 -5.06
C SER A 427 -40.54 -5.92 -3.83
N VAL A 428 -41.12 -5.32 -2.77
CA VAL A 428 -40.43 -5.05 -1.51
C VAL A 428 -40.03 -6.37 -0.82
N PHE A 429 -40.96 -7.34 -0.75
CA PHE A 429 -40.68 -8.66 -0.18
C PHE A 429 -39.60 -9.40 -0.97
N VAL A 430 -39.69 -9.39 -2.30
CA VAL A 430 -38.69 -10.02 -3.18
C VAL A 430 -37.30 -9.40 -2.97
N ALA A 431 -37.21 -8.08 -2.87
CA ALA A 431 -35.94 -7.38 -2.63
C ALA A 431 -35.32 -7.74 -1.26
N VAL A 432 -36.12 -7.74 -0.20
CA VAL A 432 -35.64 -8.12 1.15
C VAL A 432 -35.25 -9.60 1.19
N LEU A 433 -36.01 -10.48 0.54
CA LEU A 433 -35.68 -11.90 0.41
C LEU A 433 -34.36 -12.12 -0.34
N PHE A 434 -34.15 -11.40 -1.44
CA PHE A 434 -32.89 -11.46 -2.18
C PHE A 434 -31.71 -11.03 -1.29
N VAL A 435 -31.86 -9.92 -0.55
CA VAL A 435 -30.83 -9.45 0.38
C VAL A 435 -30.57 -10.47 1.49
N ALA A 436 -31.60 -11.09 2.05
CA ALA A 436 -31.48 -12.14 3.05
C ALA A 436 -30.68 -13.34 2.53
N LEU A 437 -31.03 -13.86 1.35
CA LEU A 437 -30.35 -15.02 0.75
C LEU A 437 -28.90 -14.69 0.37
N LEU A 438 -28.69 -13.53 -0.27
CA LEU A 438 -27.36 -13.07 -0.67
C LEU A 438 -26.42 -12.93 0.53
N THR A 439 -26.86 -12.21 1.57
CA THR A 439 -26.02 -11.94 2.74
C THR A 439 -25.74 -13.20 3.54
N THR A 440 -26.74 -14.07 3.71
CA THR A 440 -26.55 -15.38 4.36
C THR A 440 -25.58 -16.25 3.56
N GLY A 441 -25.71 -16.31 2.24
CA GLY A 441 -24.78 -17.04 1.37
C GLY A 441 -23.34 -16.53 1.47
N ILE A 442 -23.14 -15.21 1.48
CA ILE A 442 -21.82 -14.59 1.69
C ILE A 442 -21.25 -14.98 3.05
N VAL A 443 -22.05 -14.93 4.12
CA VAL A 443 -21.61 -15.29 5.48
C VAL A 443 -21.21 -16.77 5.55
N LEU A 444 -22.02 -17.68 5.00
CA LEU A 444 -21.70 -19.11 4.95
C LEU A 444 -20.41 -19.37 4.19
N TRP A 445 -20.23 -18.73 3.02
CA TRP A 445 -19.00 -18.83 2.25
C TRP A 445 -17.79 -18.33 3.07
N ARG A 446 -17.91 -17.19 3.74
CA ARG A 446 -16.83 -16.61 4.56
C ARG A 446 -16.48 -17.49 5.76
N VAL A 447 -17.48 -18.10 6.41
CA VAL A 447 -17.25 -19.06 7.50
C VAL A 447 -16.55 -20.30 6.96
N TRP A 448 -16.98 -20.84 5.82
CA TRP A 448 -16.33 -21.97 5.17
C TRP A 448 -14.88 -21.66 4.77
N THR A 449 -14.63 -20.48 4.20
CA THR A 449 -13.27 -19.99 3.88
C THR A 449 -12.43 -19.86 5.14
N SER A 450 -12.96 -19.27 6.21
CA SER A 450 -12.27 -19.15 7.50
C SER A 450 -11.99 -20.50 8.16
N TRP A 451 -12.93 -21.44 8.07
CA TRP A 451 -12.76 -22.80 8.57
C TRP A 451 -11.68 -23.53 7.78
N LYS A 452 -11.67 -23.41 6.45
CA LYS A 452 -10.62 -23.96 5.59
C LYS A 452 -9.28 -23.28 5.83
N TYR A 453 -9.25 -21.99 6.17
CA TYR A 453 -8.05 -21.28 6.58
C TYR A 453 -7.52 -21.83 7.91
N ALA A 454 -8.38 -21.94 8.93
CA ALA A 454 -8.01 -22.40 10.26
C ALA A 454 -7.58 -23.88 10.28
N ASN A 455 -8.23 -24.73 9.48
CA ASN A 455 -7.92 -26.17 9.36
C ASN A 455 -6.99 -26.49 8.19
N GLY A 456 -6.65 -25.50 7.37
CA GLY A 456 -5.77 -25.63 6.24
C GLY A 456 -4.35 -25.80 6.75
N ARG A 457 -3.87 -27.05 6.73
CA ARG A 457 -2.48 -27.46 7.04
C ARG A 457 -1.39 -26.76 6.21
N SER A 458 -1.72 -25.74 5.40
CA SER A 458 -0.76 -25.04 4.55
C SER A 458 -0.14 -23.87 5.32
N PRO A 459 1.18 -23.89 5.59
CA PRO A 459 1.89 -22.84 6.31
C PRO A 459 1.98 -21.51 5.54
N LEU A 460 1.51 -21.46 4.30
CA LEU A 460 1.54 -20.29 3.41
C LEU A 460 0.23 -19.49 3.39
N VAL A 461 -0.86 -20.07 3.89
CA VAL A 461 -2.14 -19.37 3.98
C VAL A 461 -2.13 -18.61 5.31
N GLY A 462 -2.10 -17.29 5.27
CA GLY A 462 -2.07 -16.48 6.50
C GLY A 462 -0.86 -15.60 6.71
N THR A 463 0.17 -15.76 5.88
CA THR A 463 1.48 -15.19 6.16
C THR A 463 1.72 -13.90 5.42
N SER A 464 2.17 -12.88 6.15
CA SER A 464 2.92 -11.77 5.57
C SER A 464 4.36 -12.23 5.31
N LEU A 465 4.54 -13.18 4.39
CA LEU A 465 5.87 -13.69 4.08
C LEU A 465 6.70 -12.58 3.46
N LYS A 466 7.86 -12.31 4.06
CA LYS A 466 8.83 -11.35 3.56
C LYS A 466 10.06 -12.03 2.98
N ALA A 467 10.30 -13.29 3.33
CA ALA A 467 11.42 -14.05 2.80
C ALA A 467 11.13 -15.54 2.67
N VAL A 468 11.75 -16.16 1.67
CA VAL A 468 11.88 -17.61 1.52
C VAL A 468 13.37 -17.97 1.63
N ILE A 469 13.67 -18.99 2.41
CA ILE A 469 14.99 -19.62 2.48
C ILE A 469 14.87 -20.98 1.81
N PHE A 470 15.68 -21.23 0.78
CA PHE A 470 15.76 -22.52 0.11
C PHE A 470 16.99 -23.27 0.61
N ASP A 471 16.86 -24.58 0.84
CA ASP A 471 18.03 -25.45 0.78
C ASP A 471 18.62 -25.45 -0.63
N PHE A 472 19.89 -25.82 -0.74
CA PHE A 472 20.57 -25.89 -2.02
C PHE A 472 20.46 -27.27 -2.67
N ASP A 473 21.05 -28.28 -2.03
CA ASP A 473 21.15 -29.63 -2.56
C ASP A 473 19.78 -30.31 -2.49
N GLY A 474 19.29 -30.86 -3.60
CA GLY A 474 17.98 -31.51 -3.62
C GLY A 474 16.79 -30.56 -3.56
N THR A 475 17.00 -29.24 -3.43
CA THR A 475 15.96 -28.20 -3.47
C THR A 475 16.12 -27.24 -4.65
N ILE A 476 17.31 -26.66 -4.86
CA ILE A 476 17.64 -25.82 -6.02
C ILE A 476 18.38 -26.61 -7.09
N ALA A 477 19.41 -27.35 -6.70
CA ALA A 477 20.27 -28.09 -7.62
C ALA A 477 19.96 -29.59 -7.56
N ASP A 478 19.90 -30.25 -8.72
CA ASP A 478 19.68 -31.71 -8.81
C ASP A 478 20.99 -32.49 -8.57
N THR A 479 21.51 -32.35 -7.34
CA THR A 479 22.83 -32.85 -6.93
C THR A 479 22.73 -34.14 -6.10
N MET A 480 21.56 -34.49 -5.57
CA MET A 480 21.40 -35.62 -4.64
C MET A 480 21.76 -36.99 -5.23
N PRO A 481 21.46 -37.32 -6.51
CA PRO A 481 21.93 -38.56 -7.11
C PRO A 481 23.46 -38.67 -7.07
N PHE A 482 24.16 -37.61 -7.48
CA PHE A 482 25.62 -37.55 -7.47
C PHE A 482 26.21 -37.59 -6.05
N LEU A 483 25.66 -36.79 -5.14
CA LEU A 483 26.16 -36.72 -3.76
C LEU A 483 25.97 -38.05 -3.03
N SER A 484 24.84 -38.72 -3.23
CA SER A 484 24.58 -40.02 -2.62
C SER A 484 25.44 -41.13 -3.21
N ASP A 485 25.73 -41.11 -4.52
CA ASP A 485 26.69 -42.02 -5.16
C ASP A 485 28.11 -41.82 -4.61
N LEU A 486 28.57 -40.57 -4.55
CA LEU A 486 29.89 -40.21 -4.07
C LEU A 486 30.07 -40.59 -2.60
N ALA A 487 29.09 -40.26 -1.76
CA ALA A 487 29.10 -40.59 -0.33
C ALA A 487 29.07 -42.09 -0.12
N ALA A 488 28.18 -42.83 -0.79
CA ALA A 488 28.10 -44.29 -0.65
C ALA A 488 29.41 -44.96 -1.07
N GLY A 489 30.03 -44.53 -2.17
CA GLY A 489 31.33 -45.05 -2.62
C GLY A 489 32.46 -44.77 -1.62
N LEU A 490 32.51 -43.57 -1.05
CA LEU A 490 33.50 -43.23 -0.03
C LEU A 490 33.28 -43.99 1.27
N ILE A 491 32.03 -44.14 1.70
CA ILE A 491 31.69 -44.87 2.92
C ILE A 491 32.03 -46.35 2.74
N THR A 492 31.58 -47.02 1.68
CA THR A 492 31.88 -48.45 1.44
C THR A 492 33.38 -48.72 1.29
N LYS A 493 34.16 -47.78 0.75
CA LYS A 493 35.61 -47.94 0.61
C LYS A 493 36.36 -47.83 1.94
N ASN A 494 35.85 -47.03 2.88
CA ASN A 494 36.58 -46.67 4.10
C ASN A 494 35.97 -47.23 5.38
N TYR A 495 34.75 -47.78 5.29
CA TYR A 495 33.96 -48.34 6.38
C TYR A 495 33.37 -49.67 5.90
N ASP A 496 33.39 -50.68 6.77
CA ASP A 496 33.02 -52.06 6.44
C ASP A 496 31.49 -52.26 6.37
N ILE A 497 30.84 -51.56 5.43
CA ILE A 497 29.40 -51.68 5.17
C ILE A 497 29.09 -51.69 3.66
N SER A 498 27.98 -52.33 3.30
CA SER A 498 27.54 -52.44 1.91
C SER A 498 27.17 -51.08 1.30
N GLY A 499 27.26 -50.95 -0.03
CA GLY A 499 26.90 -49.71 -0.73
C GLY A 499 25.43 -49.30 -0.56
N ALA A 500 24.53 -50.27 -0.44
CA ALA A 500 23.11 -50.01 -0.17
C ALA A 500 22.91 -49.44 1.24
N GLU A 501 23.58 -50.01 2.25
CA GLU A 501 23.52 -49.52 3.63
C GLU A 501 24.16 -48.15 3.76
N ALA A 502 25.32 -47.94 3.11
CA ALA A 502 26.02 -46.66 3.09
C ALA A 502 25.16 -45.54 2.52
N ARG A 503 24.48 -45.80 1.39
CA ARG A 503 23.56 -44.84 0.77
C ARG A 503 22.38 -44.53 1.70
N ARG A 504 21.76 -45.55 2.31
CA ARG A 504 20.62 -45.35 3.22
C ARG A 504 21.01 -44.44 4.39
N ARG A 505 22.10 -44.74 5.09
CA ARG A 505 22.56 -43.95 6.25
C ARG A 505 22.96 -42.53 5.87
N TYR A 506 23.54 -42.34 4.68
CA TYR A 506 23.82 -41.01 4.14
C TYR A 506 22.53 -40.20 3.92
N LEU A 507 21.51 -40.80 3.31
CA LEU A 507 20.24 -40.12 3.06
C LEU A 507 19.49 -39.78 4.35
N GLU A 508 19.52 -40.67 5.35
CA GLU A 508 18.91 -40.43 6.67
C GLU A 508 19.55 -39.26 7.44
N THR A 509 20.84 -38.98 7.17
CA THR A 509 21.60 -37.89 7.82
C THR A 509 21.82 -36.67 6.91
N THR A 510 21.28 -36.70 5.69
CA THR A 510 21.40 -35.61 4.71
C THR A 510 20.81 -34.33 5.27
N GLY A 511 21.48 -33.20 5.02
CA GLY A 511 21.15 -31.88 5.58
C GLY A 511 22.24 -31.36 6.51
N MET A 512 23.02 -32.24 7.15
CA MET A 512 24.25 -31.89 7.88
C MET A 512 25.45 -31.80 6.92
N ASP A 513 26.56 -31.18 7.33
CA ASP A 513 27.82 -31.32 6.59
C ASP A 513 28.35 -32.76 6.69
N PHE A 514 29.09 -33.20 5.67
CA PHE A 514 29.46 -34.62 5.56
C PHE A 514 30.39 -35.09 6.70
N GLY A 515 31.17 -34.20 7.31
CA GLY A 515 31.97 -34.55 8.49
C GLY A 515 31.09 -34.88 9.69
N SER A 516 30.08 -34.04 9.95
CA SER A 516 29.08 -34.32 10.99
C SER A 516 28.26 -35.58 10.70
N GLN A 517 27.91 -35.84 9.43
CA GLN A 517 27.23 -37.10 9.06
C GLN A 517 28.08 -38.32 9.38
N LEU A 518 29.39 -38.30 9.09
CA LEU A 518 30.28 -39.41 9.40
C LEU A 518 30.43 -39.64 10.90
N GLU A 519 30.43 -38.59 11.72
CA GLU A 519 30.44 -38.76 13.17
C GLU A 519 29.12 -39.31 13.73
N GLU A 520 27.99 -38.96 13.13
CA GLU A 520 26.69 -39.54 13.50
C GLU A 520 26.62 -41.02 13.11
N ILE A 521 27.08 -41.36 11.90
CA ILE A 521 27.02 -42.72 11.36
C ILE A 521 28.09 -43.64 11.99
N PHE A 522 29.30 -43.10 12.22
CA PHE A 522 30.49 -43.82 12.72
C PHE A 522 31.23 -43.01 13.80
N PRO A 523 30.69 -42.94 15.04
CA PRO A 523 31.25 -42.11 16.10
C PRO A 523 32.71 -42.43 16.43
N GLY A 524 33.56 -41.41 16.45
CA GLY A 524 34.97 -41.49 16.83
C GLY A 524 35.88 -42.25 15.86
N HIS A 525 35.40 -42.56 14.65
CA HIS A 525 36.18 -43.35 13.71
C HIS A 525 37.34 -42.54 13.12
N ARG A 526 38.57 -43.09 13.22
CA ARG A 526 39.83 -42.42 12.84
C ARG A 526 39.87 -41.86 11.41
N SER A 527 39.07 -42.43 10.50
CA SER A 527 39.04 -42.02 9.10
C SER A 527 38.08 -40.87 8.80
N ASN A 528 37.20 -40.47 9.74
CA ASN A 528 36.12 -39.50 9.49
C ASN A 528 36.63 -38.19 8.87
N VAL A 529 37.68 -37.61 9.45
CA VAL A 529 38.27 -36.35 8.95
C VAL A 529 38.83 -36.50 7.53
N ALA A 530 39.54 -37.60 7.26
CA ALA A 530 40.17 -37.83 5.95
C ALA A 530 39.13 -38.12 4.86
N VAL A 531 38.08 -38.89 5.19
CA VAL A 531 36.99 -39.21 4.27
C VAL A 531 36.14 -37.97 4.00
N ALA A 532 35.89 -37.15 5.02
CA ALA A 532 35.23 -35.86 4.85
C ALA A 532 35.99 -34.93 3.91
N ALA A 533 37.31 -34.82 4.06
CA ALA A 533 38.15 -34.06 3.15
C ALA A 533 38.10 -34.59 1.70
N THR A 534 38.05 -35.92 1.54
CA THR A 534 37.96 -36.58 0.22
C THR A 534 36.62 -36.30 -0.46
N MET A 535 35.52 -36.28 0.29
CA MET A 535 34.20 -35.89 -0.22
C MET A 535 34.21 -34.45 -0.73
N GLU A 536 34.81 -33.53 0.02
CA GLU A 536 34.89 -32.12 -0.37
C GLU A 536 35.69 -31.94 -1.66
N LEU A 537 36.81 -32.64 -1.82
CA LEU A 537 37.55 -32.69 -3.09
C LEU A 537 36.72 -33.31 -4.21
N GLY A 538 35.95 -34.36 -3.92
CA GLY A 538 35.07 -35.02 -4.87
C GLY A 538 33.91 -34.16 -5.36
N LYS A 539 33.46 -33.18 -4.57
CA LYS A 539 32.43 -32.18 -4.94
C LYS A 539 32.99 -31.05 -5.80
N GLN A 540 34.27 -30.66 -5.61
CA GLN A 540 34.88 -29.51 -6.27
C GLN A 540 34.79 -29.64 -7.80
N GLY A 541 34.22 -28.61 -8.45
CA GLY A 541 34.01 -28.58 -9.90
C GLY A 541 32.85 -29.46 -10.39
N ARG A 542 32.74 -30.70 -9.90
CA ARG A 542 31.76 -31.69 -10.38
C ARG A 542 30.32 -31.35 -10.00
N ILE A 543 30.10 -30.74 -8.84
CA ILE A 543 28.76 -30.29 -8.44
C ILE A 543 28.19 -29.23 -9.41
N LEU A 544 29.07 -28.49 -10.11
CA LEU A 544 28.68 -27.46 -11.09
C LEU A 544 28.16 -28.05 -12.42
N GLU A 545 28.36 -29.35 -12.64
CA GLU A 545 27.90 -30.05 -13.86
C GLU A 545 26.42 -30.47 -13.76
N HIS A 546 25.84 -30.42 -12.56
CA HIS A 546 24.46 -30.82 -12.32
C HIS A 546 23.48 -29.66 -12.56
N PRO A 547 22.34 -29.91 -13.23
CA PRO A 547 21.40 -28.86 -13.59
C PRO A 547 20.61 -28.34 -12.39
N LEU A 548 20.02 -27.16 -12.57
CA LEU A 548 18.90 -26.72 -11.73
C LEU A 548 17.68 -27.58 -12.02
N PHE A 549 16.81 -27.75 -11.04
CA PHE A 549 15.46 -28.21 -11.34
C PHE A 549 14.73 -27.17 -12.22
N GLU A 550 13.98 -27.64 -13.24
CA GLU A 550 13.32 -26.77 -14.22
C GLU A 550 12.42 -25.69 -13.59
N GLU A 551 11.83 -26.01 -12.44
CA GLU A 551 10.89 -25.19 -11.67
C GLU A 551 11.57 -23.98 -10.97
N VAL A 552 12.89 -24.00 -10.78
CA VAL A 552 13.60 -23.04 -9.90
C VAL A 552 13.48 -21.61 -10.40
N VAL A 553 13.85 -21.36 -11.66
CA VAL A 553 13.86 -20.00 -12.24
C VAL A 553 12.45 -19.39 -12.27
N PRO A 554 11.39 -20.10 -12.74
CA PRO A 554 10.02 -19.61 -12.64
C PRO A 554 9.59 -19.25 -11.22
N VAL A 555 9.98 -20.04 -10.22
CA VAL A 555 9.56 -19.83 -8.82
C VAL A 555 10.33 -18.68 -8.15
N LEU A 556 11.63 -18.54 -8.43
CA LEU A 556 12.39 -17.36 -7.98
C LEU A 556 11.79 -16.07 -8.55
N ARG A 557 11.44 -16.07 -9.85
CA ARG A 557 10.75 -14.94 -10.48
C ARG A 557 9.39 -14.66 -9.85
N PHE A 558 8.62 -15.70 -9.55
CA PHE A 558 7.31 -15.58 -8.90
C PHE A 558 7.38 -14.84 -7.56
N PHE A 559 8.41 -15.11 -6.74
CA PHE A 559 8.64 -14.43 -5.47
C PHE A 559 9.25 -13.03 -5.63
N GLU A 560 10.13 -12.85 -6.62
CA GLU A 560 10.70 -11.55 -6.98
C GLU A 560 9.63 -10.54 -7.38
N GLU A 561 8.70 -10.92 -8.26
CA GLU A 561 7.57 -10.08 -8.68
C GLU A 561 6.65 -9.66 -7.52
N ARG A 562 6.74 -10.35 -6.37
CA ARG A 562 5.96 -10.09 -5.15
C ARG A 562 6.76 -9.37 -4.07
N GLY A 563 8.01 -8.99 -4.35
CA GLY A 563 8.89 -8.33 -3.38
C GLY A 563 9.24 -9.21 -2.16
N VAL A 564 9.10 -10.53 -2.29
CA VAL A 564 9.55 -11.49 -1.27
C VAL A 564 11.04 -11.70 -1.47
N ARG A 565 11.84 -11.65 -0.40
CA ARG A 565 13.29 -11.89 -0.46
C ARG A 565 13.61 -13.38 -0.61
N ARG A 566 14.63 -13.73 -1.36
CA ARG A 566 15.02 -15.13 -1.66
C ARG A 566 16.42 -15.38 -1.15
N PHE A 567 16.56 -16.35 -0.25
CA PHE A 567 17.85 -16.76 0.29
C PHE A 567 18.13 -18.22 0.01
N VAL A 568 19.41 -18.57 -0.05
CA VAL A 568 19.88 -19.95 -0.07
C VAL A 568 20.69 -20.22 1.20
N CYS A 569 20.38 -21.30 1.89
CA CYS A 569 21.17 -21.85 2.99
C CYS A 569 21.65 -23.25 2.60
N SER A 570 22.93 -23.54 2.78
CA SER A 570 23.50 -24.81 2.34
C SER A 570 24.54 -25.34 3.32
N SER A 571 24.62 -26.68 3.38
CA SER A 571 25.70 -27.41 4.07
C SER A 571 26.90 -27.67 3.14
N THR A 572 26.78 -27.33 1.86
CA THR A 572 27.90 -27.26 0.91
C THR A 572 28.68 -25.96 1.14
N ARG A 573 30.01 -26.01 0.95
CA ARG A 573 30.90 -24.84 1.17
C ARG A 573 30.44 -23.61 0.42
N GLU A 574 30.51 -22.44 1.07
CA GLU A 574 30.00 -21.19 0.49
C GLU A 574 30.63 -20.84 -0.86
N ALA A 575 31.94 -21.05 -1.04
CA ALA A 575 32.61 -20.78 -2.31
C ALA A 575 31.99 -21.57 -3.47
N THR A 576 31.64 -22.83 -3.22
CA THR A 576 31.05 -23.73 -4.21
C THR A 576 29.62 -23.31 -4.57
N VAL A 577 28.78 -23.01 -3.57
CA VAL A 577 27.37 -22.62 -3.82
C VAL A 577 27.29 -21.26 -4.52
N ARG A 578 28.16 -20.31 -4.14
CA ARG A 578 28.26 -18.99 -4.83
C ARG A 578 28.73 -19.14 -6.28
N GLN A 579 29.71 -20.01 -6.52
CA GLN A 579 30.16 -20.28 -7.89
C GLN A 579 29.03 -20.93 -8.73
N TYR A 580 28.32 -21.90 -8.15
CA TYR A 580 27.21 -22.57 -8.80
C TYR A 580 26.09 -21.61 -9.18
N THR A 581 25.59 -20.83 -8.22
CA THR A 581 24.48 -19.87 -8.43
C THR A 581 24.81 -18.83 -9.49
N LYS A 582 26.07 -18.39 -9.54
CA LYS A 582 26.58 -17.50 -10.60
C LYS A 582 26.63 -18.17 -11.97
N GLN A 583 27.14 -19.40 -12.07
CA GLN A 583 27.20 -20.15 -13.32
C GLN A 583 25.82 -20.51 -13.85
N ALA A 584 24.89 -20.83 -12.96
CA ALA A 584 23.51 -21.15 -13.28
C ALA A 584 22.64 -19.91 -13.60
N GLY A 585 23.18 -18.70 -13.45
CA GLY A 585 22.48 -17.45 -13.78
C GLY A 585 21.30 -17.12 -12.86
N ILE A 586 21.42 -17.46 -11.56
CA ILE A 586 20.38 -17.17 -10.55
C ILE A 586 20.86 -16.27 -9.40
N ASP A 587 22.15 -15.92 -9.35
CA ASP A 587 22.75 -15.10 -8.28
C ASP A 587 22.10 -13.71 -8.17
N ASP A 588 21.78 -13.08 -9.30
CA ASP A 588 21.09 -11.80 -9.40
C ASP A 588 19.63 -11.85 -8.91
N ARG A 589 19.06 -13.06 -8.80
CA ARG A 589 17.69 -13.29 -8.31
C ARG A 589 17.62 -13.62 -6.82
N LEU A 590 18.76 -13.72 -6.14
CA LEU A 590 18.87 -14.05 -4.72
C LEU A 590 19.30 -12.80 -3.93
N ASP A 591 18.63 -12.56 -2.81
CA ASP A 591 19.02 -11.51 -1.85
C ASP A 591 20.22 -11.95 -0.98
N GLY A 592 20.49 -13.26 -0.91
CA GLY A 592 21.68 -13.80 -0.26
C GLY A 592 21.85 -15.29 -0.44
N CYS A 593 23.11 -15.72 -0.62
CA CYS A 593 23.48 -17.12 -0.75
C CYS A 593 24.54 -17.47 0.30
N PHE A 594 24.18 -18.36 1.23
CA PHE A 594 24.99 -18.73 2.38
C PHE A 594 25.28 -20.22 2.34
N GLY A 595 26.58 -20.57 2.32
CA GLY A 595 27.02 -21.96 2.44
C GLY A 595 27.81 -22.17 3.71
N TYR A 596 28.22 -23.42 3.92
CA TYR A 596 28.93 -23.83 5.12
C TYR A 596 30.28 -23.13 5.27
N LYS A 597 30.55 -22.67 6.49
CA LYS A 597 31.88 -22.29 7.02
C LYS A 597 32.00 -22.82 8.46
N PRO A 598 33.23 -23.04 8.97
CA PRO A 598 33.42 -23.37 10.39
C PRO A 598 32.72 -22.35 11.30
N GLY A 599 31.85 -22.81 12.19
CA GLY A 599 31.05 -21.95 13.08
C GLY A 599 29.83 -21.27 12.44
N PHE A 600 29.54 -21.55 11.16
CA PHE A 600 28.44 -20.93 10.40
C PHE A 600 27.68 -21.98 9.56
N ALA A 601 27.01 -22.91 10.26
CA ALA A 601 26.16 -23.92 9.66
C ALA A 601 24.74 -23.38 9.40
N LYS A 602 23.87 -24.18 8.75
CA LYS A 602 22.49 -23.80 8.39
C LYS A 602 21.72 -23.12 9.53
N GLY A 603 21.90 -23.61 10.76
CA GLY A 603 21.27 -23.02 11.93
C GLY A 603 21.67 -21.55 12.17
N GLN A 604 22.96 -21.24 12.11
CA GLN A 604 23.50 -19.88 12.27
C GLN A 604 23.22 -19.01 11.03
N GLN A 605 23.17 -19.61 9.84
CA GLN A 605 22.79 -18.91 8.61
C GLN A 605 21.37 -18.34 8.72
N ILE A 606 20.40 -19.13 9.21
CA ILE A 606 19.02 -18.69 9.42
C ILE A 606 18.96 -17.52 10.43
N GLU A 607 19.66 -17.63 11.56
CA GLU A 607 19.69 -16.58 12.59
C GLU A 607 20.33 -15.29 12.07
N PHE A 608 21.39 -15.41 11.27
CA PHE A 608 22.02 -14.28 10.59
C PHE A 608 21.02 -13.59 9.65
N ILE A 609 20.30 -14.35 8.82
CA ILE A 609 19.29 -13.80 7.91
C ILE A 609 18.22 -13.03 8.68
N LEU A 610 17.67 -13.64 9.74
CA LEU A 610 16.63 -13.00 10.56
C LEU A 610 17.09 -11.67 11.16
N ARG A 611 18.30 -11.64 11.75
CA ARG A 611 18.85 -10.43 12.39
C ARG A 611 19.28 -9.37 11.37
N HIS A 612 20.06 -9.76 10.37
CA HIS A 612 20.67 -8.84 9.42
C HIS A 612 19.61 -8.16 8.53
N TYR A 613 18.58 -8.91 8.14
CA TYR A 613 17.52 -8.40 7.27
C TYR A 613 16.30 -7.88 8.04
N ASN A 614 16.36 -7.85 9.38
CA ASN A 614 15.28 -7.41 10.29
C ASN A 614 13.95 -8.12 10.00
N LEU A 615 14.00 -9.45 9.94
CA LEU A 615 12.86 -10.33 9.65
C LEU A 615 12.41 -11.04 10.94
N ARG A 616 11.10 -11.09 11.16
CA ARG A 616 10.55 -11.91 12.25
C ARG A 616 10.43 -13.37 11.81
N PRO A 617 10.67 -14.38 12.67
CA PRO A 617 10.62 -15.78 12.27
C PRO A 617 9.33 -16.19 11.56
N GLU A 618 8.18 -15.67 11.99
CA GLU A 618 6.87 -15.94 11.42
C GLU A 618 6.67 -15.37 9.99
N GLU A 619 7.55 -14.47 9.55
CA GLU A 619 7.58 -13.86 8.21
C GLU A 619 8.48 -14.63 7.23
N VAL A 620 9.08 -15.73 7.67
CA VAL A 620 10.04 -16.52 6.90
C VAL A 620 9.59 -17.97 6.77
N VAL A 621 9.76 -18.53 5.57
CA VAL A 621 9.54 -19.93 5.27
C VAL A 621 10.85 -20.53 4.80
N PHE A 622 11.22 -21.66 5.39
CA PHE A 622 12.30 -22.52 4.93
C PHE A 622 11.72 -23.65 4.07
N VAL A 623 12.30 -23.87 2.89
CA VAL A 623 11.93 -24.93 1.95
C VAL A 623 13.12 -25.86 1.80
N GLY A 624 12.93 -27.14 2.12
CA GLY A 624 13.98 -28.16 2.02
C GLY A 624 13.38 -29.52 1.72
N ASP A 625 14.17 -30.42 1.17
CA ASP A 625 13.78 -31.80 0.85
C ASP A 625 14.20 -32.81 1.92
N SER A 626 14.98 -32.42 2.94
CA SER A 626 15.37 -33.31 4.04
C SER A 626 14.59 -33.07 5.33
N LEU A 627 14.39 -34.14 6.12
CA LEU A 627 13.89 -34.06 7.49
C LEU A 627 14.85 -33.34 8.44
N MET A 628 16.17 -33.35 8.17
CA MET A 628 17.15 -32.62 8.97
C MET A 628 17.07 -31.11 8.78
N ASP A 629 16.63 -30.65 7.61
CA ASP A 629 16.41 -29.22 7.37
C ASP A 629 15.36 -28.67 8.34
N TYR A 630 14.33 -29.47 8.62
CA TYR A 630 13.35 -29.12 9.64
C TYR A 630 13.98 -29.01 11.04
N GLU A 631 14.90 -29.90 11.43
CA GLU A 631 15.53 -29.82 12.75
C GLU A 631 16.38 -28.53 12.92
N PHE A 632 16.99 -28.00 11.86
CA PHE A 632 17.69 -26.70 11.92
C PHE A 632 16.77 -25.48 12.07
N VAL A 633 15.49 -25.66 11.70
CA VAL A 633 14.42 -24.66 11.72
C VAL A 633 13.59 -24.79 13.03
N ARG A 634 13.51 -25.99 13.58
CA ARG A 634 12.71 -26.33 14.76
C ARG A 634 13.12 -25.48 15.96
N GLY A 635 12.11 -24.98 16.68
CA GLY A 635 12.32 -24.12 17.86
C GLY A 635 12.68 -22.66 17.56
N LYS A 636 12.89 -22.28 16.29
CA LYS A 636 13.20 -20.89 15.89
C LYS A 636 12.00 -20.04 15.50
N GLY A 637 10.81 -20.64 15.41
CA GLY A 637 9.58 -19.96 14.97
C GLY A 637 9.47 -19.74 13.46
N VAL A 638 10.48 -20.16 12.69
CA VAL A 638 10.45 -20.16 11.21
C VAL A 638 9.61 -21.33 10.72
N ARG A 639 8.80 -21.12 9.68
CA ARG A 639 7.93 -22.15 9.10
C ARG A 639 8.72 -23.05 8.16
N PHE A 640 8.43 -24.35 8.14
CA PHE A 640 9.09 -25.31 7.25
C PHE A 640 8.10 -25.90 6.24
N ILE A 641 8.55 -26.09 5.00
CA ILE A 641 7.84 -26.82 3.94
C ILE A 641 8.78 -27.87 3.35
N GLY A 642 8.34 -29.13 3.42
CA GLY A 642 9.04 -30.25 2.81
C GLY A 642 8.83 -30.32 1.30
N LEU A 643 9.88 -30.59 0.54
CA LEU A 643 9.80 -30.99 -0.86
C LEU A 643 9.84 -32.51 -0.99
N ARG A 644 8.86 -33.08 -1.69
CA ARG A 644 8.73 -34.54 -1.90
C ARG A 644 9.71 -35.02 -2.97
N ARG A 645 11.00 -35.01 -2.64
CA ARG A 645 12.10 -35.48 -3.49
C ARG A 645 12.79 -36.68 -2.85
N LEU A 646 13.47 -36.45 -1.72
CA LEU A 646 14.14 -37.52 -0.97
C LEU A 646 13.17 -38.33 -0.10
N PHE A 647 12.11 -37.69 0.38
CA PHE A 647 11.12 -38.27 1.28
C PHE A 647 9.71 -38.12 0.71
N GLU A 648 8.81 -39.02 1.11
CA GLU A 648 7.42 -39.05 0.67
C GLU A 648 6.53 -38.19 1.57
N GLU A 649 5.27 -37.98 1.16
CA GLU A 649 4.32 -37.17 1.94
C GLU A 649 4.14 -37.67 3.39
N HIS A 650 4.14 -39.00 3.58
CA HIS A 650 3.93 -39.61 4.89
C HIS A 650 5.08 -39.31 5.87
N ASP A 651 6.32 -39.27 5.39
CA ASP A 651 7.51 -38.98 6.21
C ASP A 651 7.45 -37.58 6.85
N PHE A 652 6.99 -36.59 6.07
CA PHE A 652 6.76 -35.23 6.57
C PHE A 652 5.52 -35.17 7.47
N ARG A 653 4.42 -35.82 7.07
CA ARG A 653 3.15 -35.77 7.79
C ARG A 653 3.22 -36.40 9.18
N ASP A 654 4.00 -37.46 9.35
CA ASP A 654 4.17 -38.14 10.64
C ASP A 654 4.87 -37.24 11.68
N ARG A 655 5.59 -36.21 11.22
CA ARG A 655 6.16 -35.13 12.05
C ARG A 655 5.27 -33.88 12.13
N GLY A 656 4.05 -33.93 11.59
CA GLY A 656 3.12 -32.80 11.52
C GLY A 656 3.52 -31.72 10.51
N LEU A 657 4.39 -32.04 9.55
CA LEU A 657 4.90 -31.10 8.56
C LEU A 657 4.06 -31.09 7.28
N PHE A 658 3.99 -29.93 6.64
CA PHE A 658 3.39 -29.76 5.33
C PHE A 658 4.44 -29.98 4.25
N SER A 659 4.08 -30.71 3.18
CA SER A 659 4.96 -30.93 2.04
C SER A 659 4.27 -30.68 0.70
N VAL A 660 5.07 -30.38 -0.31
CA VAL A 660 4.64 -30.14 -1.70
C VAL A 660 5.48 -31.02 -2.63
N LYS A 661 4.93 -31.36 -3.80
CA LYS A 661 5.56 -32.22 -4.80
C LYS A 661 6.85 -31.59 -5.33
N ASP A 662 6.76 -30.32 -5.66
CA ASP A 662 7.80 -29.54 -6.31
C ASP A 662 7.60 -28.05 -6.01
N LEU A 663 8.53 -27.23 -6.50
CA LEU A 663 8.48 -25.78 -6.31
C LEU A 663 7.31 -25.13 -7.08
N THR A 664 6.78 -25.75 -8.13
CA THR A 664 5.59 -25.22 -8.84
C THR A 664 4.33 -25.40 -8.01
N GLU A 665 4.18 -26.53 -7.31
CA GLU A 665 3.10 -26.72 -6.35
C GLU A 665 3.20 -25.68 -5.22
N LEU A 666 4.40 -25.37 -4.71
CA LEU A 666 4.64 -24.29 -3.74
C LEU A 666 4.07 -22.95 -4.22
N ALA A 667 4.44 -22.53 -5.44
CA ALA A 667 3.94 -21.29 -6.03
C ALA A 667 2.42 -21.33 -6.26
N SER A 668 1.85 -22.48 -6.62
CA SER A 668 0.40 -22.65 -6.81
C SER A 668 -0.40 -22.53 -5.51
N VAL A 669 0.15 -23.03 -4.40
CA VAL A 669 -0.47 -22.96 -3.07
C VAL A 669 -0.47 -21.51 -2.59
N TRP A 670 0.62 -20.79 -2.82
CA TRP A 670 0.71 -19.36 -2.57
C TRP A 670 -0.30 -18.56 -3.41
N ARG A 671 -0.34 -18.78 -4.72
CA ARG A 671 -1.22 -18.03 -5.64
C ARG A 671 -2.71 -18.19 -5.28
N ARG A 672 -3.09 -19.37 -4.78
CA ARG A 672 -4.46 -19.66 -4.30
C ARG A 672 -4.80 -18.94 -3.00
N SER A 673 -3.83 -18.61 -2.14
CA SER A 673 -4.08 -17.84 -0.92
C SER A 673 -4.39 -16.37 -1.22
N GLU A 674 -3.67 -15.76 -2.18
CA GLU A 674 -3.84 -14.35 -2.59
C GLU A 674 -5.22 -14.03 -3.22
N GLY A 675 -5.83 -14.99 -3.93
CA GLY A 675 -7.07 -14.77 -4.68
C GLY A 675 -8.36 -14.76 -3.83
N VAL A 676 -8.30 -15.26 -2.60
CA VAL A 676 -9.46 -15.44 -1.71
C VAL A 676 -9.33 -14.58 -0.46
N ILE A 677 -8.10 -14.30 -0.04
CA ILE A 677 -7.75 -13.64 1.21
C ILE A 677 -6.67 -12.59 0.94
N HIS A 678 -6.88 -11.38 1.44
CA HIS A 678 -5.90 -10.30 1.42
C HIS A 678 -5.36 -10.04 2.84
N PHE A 679 -4.05 -10.16 3.02
CA PHE A 679 -3.41 -9.75 4.26
C PHE A 679 -3.36 -8.22 4.33
N PRO A 680 -3.75 -7.58 5.45
CA PRO A 680 -3.50 -6.17 5.64
C PRO A 680 -2.00 -5.93 5.54
N LYS A 681 -1.58 -4.92 4.76
CA LYS A 681 -0.23 -4.39 4.87
C LYS A 681 -0.06 -3.97 6.33
N VAL A 682 0.89 -4.59 7.04
CA VAL A 682 1.27 -4.17 8.39
C VAL A 682 1.63 -2.69 8.27
N LEU A 683 0.80 -1.80 8.83
CA LEU A 683 1.21 -0.42 9.05
C LEU A 683 2.46 -0.50 9.91
N PRO A 684 3.54 0.25 9.61
CA PRO A 684 4.66 0.34 10.54
C PRO A 684 4.07 0.68 11.89
N GLU A 685 4.27 -0.20 12.88
CA GLU A 685 3.91 0.12 14.25
C GLU A 685 4.59 1.46 14.54
N ALA A 686 3.77 2.47 14.87
CA ALA A 686 4.29 3.69 15.43
C ALA A 686 5.16 3.25 16.61
N ARG A 687 6.48 3.41 16.47
CA ARG A 687 7.43 3.17 17.56
C ARG A 687 6.91 3.99 18.73
N ASN A 688 6.31 3.33 19.71
CA ASN A 688 6.08 3.91 21.00
C ASN A 688 7.47 4.19 21.57
N GLY A 689 7.86 5.46 21.56
CA GLY A 689 9.03 5.93 22.27
C GLY A 689 8.79 5.69 23.76
N GLY A 690 9.53 4.74 24.30
CA GLY A 690 9.94 4.71 25.70
C GLY A 690 11.38 5.17 25.79
#